data_AF-A0A1G2KUK7-F1
#
_entry.id   AF-A0A1G2KUK7-F1
#
_cell.length_a   1.000
_cell.length_b   1.000
_cell.length_c   1.000
_cell.angle_alpha   90.00
_cell.angle_beta   90.00
_cell.angle_gamma   90.00
#
_symmetry.space_group_name_H-M   'P 1'
#
loop_
_entity.id
_entity.type
_entity.pdbx_description
1 polymer ?
#
loop_
_entity_poly.entity_id
_entity_poly.type
_entity_poly.pdbx_seq_one_letter_code
_entity_poly.pdbx_strand_id
1 'polypeptide(L)'
;MTHKPRILLIGMGRFGRHYLRLLKEHERQGDITLTGVVVRTALSKKNIEETEGVLAYTKLNARLLSSVDAAIVATPPKTHGAIVRKILSRVHVLCEKPVTLKSREIAALGVLARRSGTILMAAHIYRFHPTLDVLRAEIRKAGGKPFFFEATFTNEAARGTMPDLRFDMLHPFDIADALFGPPASARIEKDGMCELHSLLYKNGMKACIRIGSEGEKNVRTVTVHGGDRVIRCDLAASIVEVRRGARVRRIAVNAHEPLSLELDRFLDVVKGARKPYPDATCAARVIRSIEKAREVRPRPKIVIIGGGIFGTTIALECAECADVTLFEKNGGLLQEASFVNQYRHHFGYHYPRSEETVRESQEAQDDFLRAYGAAIVLDISSYYCISTNGSRVTEEEYKEFCRKNSLPFSCAFPPGGAVDRSRVGVCLKTSEPVYDYARLKLLIEERLRVCPEIQKRLGTAVTGIQLLSDGRKLVKWKKGHEIGSSPADFVINATYARENDFASWLGFPQKNLRMDLVELLLVRLPISRTALTVMDGPFATLVPTAENHIFTLGHVKESLHKKIVPKDGRVPRWRTPSSRWKRIMRESMKWFPILKDAEYIESRFVVRAVNAWREYDDARPSDISRHGFGCWSVLGGKIVTCVSTAKEISRQIRSAMRK
;
A
#
# COMPACT_ATOMS: atom_id res chain seq x y z
N MET A 1 4.62 -17.54 60.98
CA MET A 1 4.00 -18.52 60.07
C MET A 1 4.03 -17.93 58.67
N THR A 2 4.70 -18.58 57.71
CA THR A 2 4.76 -18.11 56.32
C THR A 2 3.37 -18.23 55.68
N HIS A 3 2.84 -17.13 55.15
CA HIS A 3 1.56 -17.10 54.45
C HIS A 3 1.57 -18.09 53.28
N LYS A 4 0.63 -19.05 53.29
CA LYS A 4 0.48 -20.09 52.27
C LYS A 4 -0.49 -19.58 51.19
N PRO A 5 0.00 -19.20 49.99
CA PRO A 5 -0.83 -18.53 49.00
C PRO A 5 -1.89 -19.47 48.43
N ARG A 6 -3.10 -18.94 48.24
CA ARG A 6 -4.25 -19.62 47.65
C ARG A 6 -4.25 -19.42 46.14
N ILE A 7 -4.11 -20.50 45.38
CA ILE A 7 -3.90 -20.47 43.94
C ILE A 7 -5.13 -20.96 43.19
N LEU A 8 -5.52 -20.25 42.14
CA LEU A 8 -6.58 -20.62 41.21
C LEU A 8 -6.01 -20.94 39.83
N LEU A 9 -6.33 -22.09 39.25
CA LEU A 9 -5.98 -22.40 37.86
C LEU A 9 -7.15 -22.07 36.94
N ILE A 10 -6.93 -21.29 35.88
CA ILE A 10 -7.94 -20.89 34.91
C ILE A 10 -7.59 -21.51 33.57
N GLY A 11 -8.36 -22.53 33.16
CA GLY A 11 -8.14 -23.30 31.94
C GLY A 11 -7.50 -24.67 32.19
N MET A 12 -8.13 -25.72 31.64
CA MET A 12 -7.69 -27.12 31.74
C MET A 12 -7.39 -27.72 30.35
N GLY A 13 -6.75 -26.92 29.49
CA GLY A 13 -6.16 -27.42 28.25
C GLY A 13 -4.86 -28.20 28.51
N ARG A 14 -4.06 -28.41 27.46
CA ARG A 14 -2.77 -29.11 27.56
C ARG A 14 -1.86 -28.53 28.64
N PHE A 15 -1.58 -27.23 28.60
CA PHE A 15 -0.74 -26.56 29.59
C PHE A 15 -1.40 -26.48 30.97
N GLY A 16 -2.71 -26.27 31.04
CA GLY A 16 -3.45 -26.29 32.30
C GLY A 16 -3.25 -27.59 33.09
N ARG A 17 -3.27 -28.75 32.43
CA ARG A 17 -2.99 -30.05 33.07
C ARG A 17 -1.56 -30.15 33.61
N HIS A 18 -0.57 -29.62 32.89
CA HIS A 18 0.82 -29.60 33.38
C HIS A 18 0.96 -28.73 34.63
N TYR A 19 0.33 -27.54 34.66
CA TYR A 19 0.27 -26.72 35.87
C TYR A 19 -0.48 -27.42 37.00
N LEU A 20 -1.61 -28.07 36.73
CA LEU A 20 -2.37 -28.77 37.77
C LEU A 20 -1.53 -29.84 38.47
N ARG A 21 -0.74 -30.62 37.71
CA ARG A 21 0.18 -31.61 38.27
C ARG A 21 1.16 -30.97 39.26
N LEU A 22 1.81 -29.88 38.86
CA LEU A 22 2.79 -29.17 39.69
C LEU A 22 2.13 -28.49 40.91
N LEU A 23 0.94 -27.91 40.74
CA LEU A 23 0.17 -27.31 41.83
C LEU A 23 -0.21 -28.34 42.90
N LYS A 24 -0.64 -29.54 42.49
CA LYS A 24 -0.91 -30.65 43.42
C LYS A 24 0.35 -31.08 44.19
N GLU A 25 1.50 -31.08 43.53
CA GLU A 25 2.78 -31.39 44.17
C GLU A 25 3.14 -30.36 45.24
N HIS A 26 3.08 -29.06 44.92
CA HIS A 26 3.29 -27.99 45.90
C HIS A 26 2.26 -28.00 47.03
N GLU A 27 1.00 -28.32 46.74
CA GLU A 27 -0.04 -28.43 47.77
C GLU A 27 0.30 -29.54 48.78
N ARG A 28 0.73 -30.71 48.28
CA ARG A 28 1.20 -31.84 49.10
C ARG A 28 2.43 -31.50 49.92
N GLN A 29 3.34 -30.68 49.38
CA GLN A 29 4.53 -30.18 50.09
C GLN A 29 4.20 -29.09 51.12
N GLY A 30 2.96 -28.58 51.14
CA GLY A 30 2.53 -27.55 52.07
C GLY A 30 2.80 -26.12 51.59
N ASP A 31 3.26 -25.93 50.35
CA ASP A 31 3.69 -24.64 49.83
C ASP A 31 2.54 -23.70 49.45
N ILE A 32 1.41 -24.27 49.01
CA ILE A 32 0.25 -23.55 48.48
C ILE A 32 -1.06 -24.24 48.86
N THR A 33 -2.18 -23.51 48.78
CA THR A 33 -3.52 -24.11 48.81
C THR A 33 -4.15 -23.98 47.42
N LEU A 34 -4.49 -25.11 46.78
CA LEU A 34 -5.17 -25.11 45.48
C LEU A 34 -6.67 -24.87 45.70
N THR A 35 -7.13 -23.67 45.37
CA THR A 35 -8.53 -23.27 45.61
C THR A 35 -9.49 -23.90 44.58
N GLY A 36 -8.96 -24.33 43.44
CA GLY A 36 -9.69 -25.05 42.43
C GLY A 36 -9.28 -24.68 41.01
N VAL A 37 -10.08 -25.13 40.06
CA VAL A 37 -9.92 -24.81 38.63
C VAL A 37 -11.13 -24.08 38.07
N VAL A 38 -10.93 -23.21 37.08
CA VAL A 38 -12.00 -22.58 36.32
C VAL A 38 -11.99 -23.11 34.90
N VAL A 39 -13.11 -23.68 34.48
CA VAL A 39 -13.33 -24.23 33.14
C VAL A 39 -14.61 -23.65 32.54
N ARG A 40 -14.79 -23.78 31.22
CA ARG A 40 -15.86 -23.06 30.51
C ARG A 40 -17.24 -23.71 30.64
N THR A 41 -17.32 -25.04 30.72
CA THR A 41 -18.58 -25.79 30.63
C THR A 41 -18.84 -26.60 31.88
N ALA A 42 -20.12 -26.84 32.19
CA ALA A 42 -20.52 -27.70 33.30
C ALA A 42 -19.99 -29.14 33.14
N LEU A 43 -19.95 -29.65 31.90
CA LEU A 43 -19.36 -30.95 31.59
C LEU A 43 -17.86 -31.00 31.92
N SER A 44 -17.07 -30.00 31.51
CA SER A 44 -15.66 -29.95 31.88
C SER A 44 -15.49 -29.83 33.40
N LYS A 45 -16.35 -29.09 34.08
CA LYS A 45 -16.33 -28.99 35.54
C LYS A 45 -16.50 -30.37 36.18
N LYS A 46 -17.57 -31.08 35.82
CA LYS A 46 -17.87 -32.43 36.34
C LYS A 46 -16.70 -33.39 36.09
N ASN A 47 -16.21 -33.43 34.86
CA ASN A 47 -15.10 -34.31 34.48
C ASN A 47 -13.84 -34.01 35.29
N ILE A 48 -13.50 -32.74 35.54
CA ILE A 48 -12.31 -32.39 36.33
C ILE A 48 -12.50 -32.76 37.80
N GLU A 49 -13.66 -32.50 38.39
CA GLU A 49 -13.95 -32.90 39.77
C GLU A 49 -13.83 -34.42 39.95
N GLU A 50 -14.35 -35.21 39.01
CA GLU A 50 -14.29 -36.68 39.03
C GLU A 50 -12.88 -37.23 38.77
N THR A 51 -12.18 -36.72 37.76
CA THR A 51 -10.89 -37.30 37.31
C THR A 51 -9.68 -36.76 38.05
N GLU A 52 -9.73 -35.51 38.50
CA GLU A 52 -8.60 -34.85 39.14
C GLU A 52 -8.81 -34.67 40.65
N GLY A 53 -10.02 -34.84 41.19
CA GLY A 53 -10.29 -34.67 42.62
C GLY A 53 -10.10 -33.23 43.11
N VAL A 54 -10.33 -32.24 42.25
CA VAL A 54 -10.14 -30.81 42.56
C VAL A 54 -11.44 -30.05 42.28
N LEU A 55 -11.80 -29.13 43.18
CA LEU A 55 -12.96 -28.24 43.02
C LEU A 55 -12.90 -27.52 41.68
N ALA A 56 -14.02 -27.48 40.95
CA ALA A 56 -14.10 -26.78 39.67
C ALA A 56 -15.25 -25.77 39.62
N TYR A 57 -15.00 -24.67 38.93
CA TYR A 57 -15.93 -23.56 38.74
C TYR A 57 -16.12 -23.30 37.25
N THR A 58 -17.30 -22.80 36.88
CA THR A 58 -17.61 -22.45 35.48
C THR A 58 -17.42 -20.97 35.17
N LYS A 59 -17.29 -20.12 36.20
CA LYS A 59 -17.22 -18.66 36.06
C LYS A 59 -16.37 -18.02 37.15
N LEU A 60 -15.68 -16.95 36.80
CA LEU A 60 -15.03 -16.04 37.75
C LEU A 60 -16.07 -15.06 38.32
N ASN A 61 -16.29 -15.09 39.63
CA ASN A 61 -17.17 -14.18 40.36
C ASN A 61 -16.41 -13.47 41.50
N ALA A 62 -16.99 -12.42 42.09
CA ALA A 62 -16.33 -11.62 43.11
C ALA A 62 -15.98 -12.43 44.37
N ARG A 63 -16.83 -13.40 44.75
CA ARG A 63 -16.60 -14.28 45.91
C ARG A 63 -15.34 -15.14 45.70
N LEU A 64 -15.23 -15.81 44.55
CA LEU A 64 -14.07 -16.62 44.20
C LEU A 64 -12.79 -15.79 44.09
N LEU A 65 -12.87 -14.59 43.50
CA LEU A 65 -11.70 -13.71 43.39
C LEU A 65 -11.25 -13.14 44.74
N SER A 66 -12.13 -13.06 45.73
CA SER A 66 -11.78 -12.62 47.09
C SER A 66 -11.19 -13.75 47.95
N SER A 67 -11.30 -15.00 47.49
CA SER A 67 -10.79 -16.18 48.21
C SER A 67 -9.44 -16.68 47.69
N VAL A 68 -8.79 -15.96 46.77
CA VAL A 68 -7.55 -16.39 46.12
C VAL A 68 -6.52 -15.27 46.15
N ASP A 69 -5.24 -15.62 46.26
CA ASP A 69 -4.12 -14.68 46.29
C ASP A 69 -3.48 -14.58 44.90
N ALA A 70 -3.43 -15.69 44.17
CA ALA A 70 -2.87 -15.75 42.81
C ALA A 70 -3.66 -16.66 41.86
N ALA A 71 -3.50 -16.44 40.57
CA ALA A 71 -4.11 -17.24 39.52
C ALA A 71 -3.14 -17.54 38.36
N ILE A 72 -3.25 -18.74 37.80
CA ILE A 72 -2.57 -19.15 36.57
C ILE A 72 -3.58 -19.17 35.43
N VAL A 73 -3.34 -18.42 34.37
CA VAL A 73 -4.21 -18.34 33.18
C VAL A 73 -3.61 -19.19 32.06
N ALA A 74 -4.19 -20.36 31.81
CA ALA A 74 -3.78 -21.32 30.77
C ALA A 74 -4.95 -21.63 29.82
N THR A 75 -5.58 -20.57 29.30
CA THR A 75 -6.71 -20.63 28.35
C THR A 75 -6.24 -20.42 26.90
N PRO A 76 -7.10 -20.41 25.87
CA PRO A 76 -6.68 -20.01 24.53
C PRO A 76 -6.17 -18.55 24.50
N PRO A 77 -5.12 -18.22 23.72
CA PRO A 77 -4.49 -16.89 23.73
C PRO A 77 -5.43 -15.68 23.56
N LYS A 78 -6.49 -15.84 22.75
CA LYS A 78 -7.49 -14.78 22.50
C LYS A 78 -8.28 -14.40 23.75
N THR A 79 -8.36 -15.24 24.77
CA THR A 79 -9.11 -14.97 26.00
C THR A 79 -8.26 -14.38 27.13
N HIS A 80 -6.92 -14.42 27.01
CA HIS A 80 -6.01 -13.98 28.07
C HIS A 80 -6.25 -12.53 28.50
N GLY A 81 -6.22 -11.58 27.57
CA GLY A 81 -6.33 -10.15 27.91
C GLY A 81 -7.59 -9.81 28.71
N ALA A 82 -8.74 -10.37 28.33
CA ALA A 82 -10.01 -10.16 29.03
C ALA A 82 -10.01 -10.79 30.45
N ILE A 83 -9.50 -12.02 30.58
CA ILE A 83 -9.42 -12.72 31.86
C ILE A 83 -8.44 -12.01 32.80
N VAL A 84 -7.24 -11.71 32.34
CA VAL A 84 -6.19 -11.03 33.12
C VAL A 84 -6.68 -9.68 33.60
N ARG A 85 -7.29 -8.86 32.73
CA ARG A 85 -7.85 -7.55 33.10
C ARG A 85 -8.89 -7.65 34.22
N LYS A 86 -9.70 -8.71 34.24
CA LYS A 86 -10.76 -8.92 35.23
C LYS A 86 -10.21 -9.21 36.62
N ILE A 87 -9.06 -9.89 36.73
CA ILE A 87 -8.56 -10.42 38.01
C ILE A 87 -7.34 -9.66 38.55
N LEU A 88 -6.54 -9.06 37.67
CA LEU A 88 -5.23 -8.48 38.00
C LEU A 88 -5.31 -7.29 38.98
N SER A 89 -6.49 -6.69 39.18
CA SER A 89 -6.66 -5.60 40.15
C SER A 89 -6.55 -6.06 41.62
N ARG A 90 -6.63 -7.37 41.88
CA ARG A 90 -6.64 -7.95 43.23
C ARG A 90 -5.82 -9.24 43.36
N VAL A 91 -5.62 -9.96 42.26
CA VAL A 91 -5.01 -11.29 42.24
C VAL A 91 -3.69 -11.22 41.47
N HIS A 92 -2.63 -11.84 41.99
CA HIS A 92 -1.37 -12.01 41.27
C HIS A 92 -1.57 -12.99 40.09
N VAL A 93 -0.98 -12.74 38.93
CA VAL A 93 -1.25 -13.53 37.72
C VAL A 93 0.03 -14.06 37.07
N LEU A 94 0.07 -15.37 36.83
CA LEU A 94 0.92 -16.01 35.82
C LEU A 94 0.06 -16.31 34.59
N CYS A 95 0.41 -15.79 33.43
CA CYS A 95 -0.38 -15.95 32.20
C CYS A 95 0.41 -16.66 31.13
N GLU A 96 -0.18 -17.71 30.53
CA GLU A 96 0.37 -18.38 29.37
C GLU A 96 0.66 -17.39 28.22
N LYS A 97 1.69 -17.71 27.44
CA LYS A 97 2.09 -16.86 26.32
C LYS A 97 1.15 -17.04 25.12
N PRO A 98 0.94 -15.98 24.32
CA PRO A 98 1.15 -14.58 24.68
C PRO A 98 0.14 -14.09 25.72
N VAL A 99 0.56 -13.15 26.59
CA VAL A 99 -0.36 -12.48 27.55
C VAL A 99 -1.51 -11.78 26.82
N THR A 100 -1.22 -11.11 25.70
CA THR A 100 -2.21 -10.64 24.73
C THR A 100 -1.59 -10.60 23.34
N LEU A 101 -2.41 -10.48 22.30
CA LEU A 101 -1.94 -10.36 20.92
C LEU A 101 -1.46 -8.94 20.55
N LYS A 102 -1.53 -7.97 21.48
CA LYS A 102 -1.22 -6.56 21.20
C LYS A 102 -0.28 -5.97 22.25
N SER A 103 0.87 -5.44 21.85
CA SER A 103 1.87 -4.92 22.80
C SER A 103 1.33 -3.78 23.67
N ARG A 104 0.47 -2.92 23.11
CA ARG A 104 -0.20 -1.82 23.83
C ARG A 104 -1.12 -2.32 24.94
N GLU A 105 -1.80 -3.44 24.71
CA GLU A 105 -2.71 -4.02 25.71
C GLU A 105 -1.92 -4.60 26.89
N ILE A 106 -0.82 -5.32 26.61
CA ILE A 106 0.10 -5.82 27.65
C ILE A 106 0.65 -4.65 28.48
N ALA A 107 1.05 -3.56 27.84
CA ALA A 107 1.55 -2.38 28.54
C ALA A 107 0.49 -1.79 29.50
N ALA A 108 -0.78 -1.72 29.08
CA ALA A 108 -1.88 -1.27 29.94
C ALA A 108 -2.12 -2.22 31.12
N LEU A 109 -2.04 -3.54 30.91
CA LEU A 109 -2.12 -4.53 32.00
C LEU A 109 -0.94 -4.40 32.98
N GLY A 110 0.26 -4.09 32.48
CA GLY A 110 1.42 -3.81 33.34
C GLY A 110 1.24 -2.55 34.19
N VAL A 111 0.61 -1.51 33.67
CA VAL A 111 0.23 -0.31 34.46
C VAL A 111 -0.79 -0.69 35.54
N LEU A 112 -1.80 -1.49 35.20
CA LEU A 112 -2.79 -1.97 36.16
C LEU A 112 -2.14 -2.77 37.29
N ALA A 113 -1.28 -3.74 36.97
CA ALA A 113 -0.55 -4.53 37.96
C ALA A 113 0.21 -3.64 38.95
N ARG A 114 0.99 -2.67 38.44
CA ARG A 114 1.74 -1.72 39.28
C ARG A 114 0.84 -0.87 40.17
N ARG A 115 -0.27 -0.35 39.64
CA ARG A 115 -1.23 0.47 40.42
C ARG A 115 -1.91 -0.34 41.52
N SER A 116 -2.14 -1.63 41.28
CA SER A 116 -2.81 -2.54 42.21
C SER A 116 -1.86 -3.26 43.16
N GLY A 117 -0.54 -3.08 43.02
CA GLY A 117 0.46 -3.83 43.80
C GLY A 117 0.48 -5.34 43.49
N THR A 118 -0.09 -5.76 42.37
CA THR A 118 -0.15 -7.17 41.95
C THR A 118 0.97 -7.52 40.97
N ILE A 119 1.18 -8.82 40.77
CA ILE A 119 2.19 -9.35 39.86
C ILE A 119 1.50 -9.74 38.56
N LEU A 120 2.12 -9.40 37.42
CA LEU A 120 1.79 -10.00 36.12
C LEU A 120 3.06 -10.61 35.54
N MET A 121 3.12 -11.94 35.57
CA MET A 121 4.20 -12.74 35.01
C MET A 121 3.71 -13.42 33.71
N ALA A 122 4.51 -13.32 32.65
CA ALA A 122 4.27 -14.02 31.39
C ALA A 122 4.99 -15.39 31.40
N ALA A 123 4.31 -16.45 30.96
CA ALA A 123 4.85 -17.81 30.94
C ALA A 123 5.85 -18.00 29.77
N HIS A 124 7.07 -17.51 29.96
CA HIS A 124 8.18 -17.70 29.04
C HIS A 124 9.12 -18.78 29.57
N ILE A 125 8.62 -20.02 29.57
CA ILE A 125 9.26 -21.21 30.20
C ILE A 125 10.76 -21.35 29.91
N TYR A 126 11.22 -21.03 28.70
CA TYR A 126 12.63 -21.21 28.34
C TYR A 126 13.57 -20.27 29.08
N ARG A 127 13.10 -19.14 29.65
CA ARG A 127 13.94 -18.28 30.51
C ARG A 127 14.47 -19.02 31.73
N PHE A 128 13.73 -20.03 32.18
CA PHE A 128 14.03 -20.89 33.32
C PHE A 128 14.75 -22.18 32.91
N HIS A 129 15.04 -22.36 31.63
CA HIS A 129 15.78 -23.52 31.17
C HIS A 129 17.24 -23.44 31.64
N PRO A 130 17.78 -24.42 32.40
CA PRO A 130 19.12 -24.35 32.96
C PRO A 130 20.24 -24.10 31.93
N THR A 131 20.07 -24.62 30.72
CA THR A 131 20.96 -24.37 29.56
C THR A 131 21.16 -22.88 29.26
N LEU A 132 20.16 -22.02 29.49
CA LEU A 132 20.32 -20.57 29.29
C LEU A 132 21.17 -19.91 30.39
N ASP A 133 21.25 -20.48 31.59
CA ASP A 133 22.13 -19.97 32.63
C ASP A 133 23.60 -20.29 32.30
N VAL A 134 23.86 -21.50 31.78
CA VAL A 134 25.17 -21.85 31.22
C VAL A 134 25.52 -20.97 30.03
N LEU A 135 24.58 -20.70 29.12
CA LEU A 135 24.77 -19.75 28.01
C LEU A 135 25.21 -18.37 28.52
N ARG A 136 24.47 -17.80 29.49
CA ARG A 136 24.82 -16.48 30.07
C ARG A 136 26.19 -16.49 30.73
N ALA A 137 26.54 -17.56 31.44
CA ALA A 137 27.85 -17.69 32.06
C ALA A 137 28.98 -17.76 31.01
N GLU A 138 28.79 -18.52 29.94
CA GLU A 138 29.78 -18.65 28.87
C GLU A 138 29.90 -17.38 28.02
N ILE A 139 28.81 -16.64 27.79
CA ILE A 139 28.86 -15.30 27.17
C ILE A 139 29.74 -14.36 27.99
N ARG A 140 29.58 -14.34 29.33
CA ARG A 140 30.41 -13.49 30.21
C ARG A 140 31.89 -13.89 30.14
N LYS A 141 32.19 -15.18 30.04
CA LYS A 141 33.58 -15.70 29.93
C LYS A 141 34.22 -15.48 28.56
N ALA A 142 33.43 -15.29 27.50
CA ALA A 142 33.95 -15.18 26.13
C ALA A 142 34.86 -13.97 25.93
N GLY A 143 34.65 -12.89 26.70
CA GLY A 143 35.36 -11.63 26.50
C GLY A 143 34.91 -10.93 25.20
N GLY A 144 34.60 -9.63 25.28
CA GLY A 144 34.03 -8.90 24.14
C GLY A 144 32.50 -8.99 24.05
N LYS A 145 31.92 -8.15 23.18
CA LYS A 145 30.47 -8.03 23.02
C LYS A 145 29.95 -9.08 22.03
N PRO A 146 28.84 -9.79 22.34
CA PRO A 146 28.15 -10.61 21.34
C PRO A 146 27.77 -9.79 20.10
N PHE A 147 27.93 -10.35 18.90
CA PHE A 147 27.65 -9.66 17.63
C PHE A 147 26.67 -10.40 16.70
N PHE A 148 26.40 -11.68 16.94
CA PHE A 148 25.37 -12.42 16.21
C PHE A 148 24.64 -13.43 17.10
N PHE A 149 23.32 -13.54 16.93
CA PHE A 149 22.47 -14.53 17.59
C PHE A 149 21.67 -15.31 16.56
N GLU A 150 21.55 -16.62 16.75
CA GLU A 150 20.71 -17.48 15.93
C GLU A 150 19.78 -18.27 16.82
N ALA A 151 18.53 -18.46 16.41
CA ALA A 151 17.64 -19.41 17.04
C ALA A 151 16.82 -20.16 15.99
N THR A 152 16.70 -21.47 16.15
CA THR A 152 15.85 -22.32 15.30
C THR A 152 14.88 -23.07 16.17
N PHE A 153 13.59 -22.74 16.00
CA PHE A 153 12.46 -23.34 16.69
C PHE A 153 11.49 -23.89 15.65
N THR A 154 11.68 -25.13 15.23
CA THR A 154 10.83 -25.76 14.21
C THR A 154 10.18 -27.03 14.72
N ASN A 155 8.99 -27.33 14.23
CA ASN A 155 8.32 -28.60 14.47
C ASN A 155 8.58 -29.57 13.31
N GLU A 156 8.37 -30.86 13.53
CA GLU A 156 8.34 -31.86 12.45
C GLU A 156 7.36 -31.45 11.33
N ALA A 157 7.76 -31.62 10.07
CA ALA A 157 7.00 -31.17 8.91
C ALA A 157 5.59 -31.80 8.82
N ALA A 158 5.44 -33.04 9.29
CA ALA A 158 4.18 -33.80 9.29
C ALA A 158 3.04 -33.13 10.09
N ARG A 159 3.35 -32.17 10.99
CA ARG A 159 2.32 -31.42 11.73
C ARG A 159 1.54 -30.41 10.88
N GLY A 160 1.99 -30.09 9.66
CA GLY A 160 1.33 -29.14 8.79
C GLY A 160 1.47 -27.66 9.22
N THR A 161 0.60 -26.80 8.69
CA THR A 161 0.59 -25.35 8.92
C THR A 161 0.01 -25.02 10.30
N MET A 162 0.68 -24.11 11.04
CA MET A 162 0.09 -23.52 12.24
C MET A 162 -0.71 -22.26 11.88
N PRO A 163 -1.90 -22.03 12.46
CA PRO A 163 -2.75 -20.89 12.13
C PRO A 163 -2.08 -19.54 12.36
N ASP A 164 -1.24 -19.42 13.39
CA ASP A 164 -0.53 -18.19 13.71
C ASP A 164 0.87 -18.45 14.29
N LEU A 165 1.79 -18.81 13.39
CA LEU A 165 3.14 -19.27 13.70
C LEU A 165 3.89 -18.37 14.70
N ARG A 166 3.70 -17.05 14.60
CA ARG A 166 4.43 -16.06 15.39
C ARG A 166 4.01 -16.05 16.86
N PHE A 167 2.72 -16.20 17.16
CA PHE A 167 2.24 -16.24 18.55
C PHE A 167 2.38 -17.63 19.17
N ASP A 168 2.39 -18.68 18.35
CA ASP A 168 2.65 -20.04 18.83
C ASP A 168 4.14 -20.26 19.14
N MET A 169 5.06 -19.63 18.42
CA MET A 169 6.52 -19.79 18.58
C MET A 169 7.24 -18.53 19.10
N LEU A 170 6.73 -17.94 20.19
CA LEU A 170 7.30 -16.71 20.79
C LEU A 170 8.62 -16.88 21.54
N HIS A 171 8.92 -18.10 21.99
CA HIS A 171 10.07 -18.38 22.85
C HIS A 171 11.43 -17.87 22.34
N PRO A 172 11.83 -18.06 21.07
CA PRO A 172 13.12 -17.54 20.61
C PRO A 172 13.20 -16.01 20.64
N PHE A 173 12.08 -15.30 20.40
CA PHE A 173 12.03 -13.84 20.51
C PHE A 173 12.18 -13.37 21.95
N ASP A 174 11.56 -14.09 22.89
CA ASP A 174 11.71 -13.81 24.32
C ASP A 174 13.14 -14.08 24.83
N ILE A 175 13.78 -15.17 24.37
CA ILE A 175 15.19 -15.45 24.69
C ILE A 175 16.08 -14.32 24.16
N ALA A 176 15.84 -13.85 22.93
CA ALA A 176 16.57 -12.74 22.35
C ALA A 176 16.35 -11.43 23.14
N ASP A 177 15.11 -11.11 23.54
CA ASP A 177 14.82 -9.94 24.40
C ASP A 177 15.50 -10.05 25.77
N ALA A 178 15.53 -11.24 26.37
CA ALA A 178 16.16 -11.48 27.66
C ALA A 178 17.69 -11.28 27.61
N LEU A 179 18.33 -11.57 26.47
CA LEU A 179 19.78 -11.44 26.29
C LEU A 179 20.20 -10.05 25.81
N PHE A 180 19.42 -9.42 24.94
CA PHE A 180 19.87 -8.24 24.18
C PHE A 180 18.89 -7.05 24.28
N GLY A 181 17.74 -7.22 24.93
CA GLY A 181 16.69 -6.21 25.02
C GLY A 181 15.88 -6.06 23.72
N PRO A 182 15.20 -4.92 23.50
CA PRO A 182 14.38 -4.73 22.31
C PRO A 182 15.22 -4.44 21.05
N PRO A 183 14.87 -5.01 19.89
CA PRO A 183 15.51 -4.65 18.63
C PRO A 183 15.11 -3.24 18.16
N ALA A 184 15.99 -2.61 17.38
CA ALA A 184 15.73 -1.34 16.70
C ALA A 184 14.84 -1.53 15.47
N SER A 185 15.09 -2.59 14.69
CA SER A 185 14.30 -2.96 13.51
C SER A 185 14.18 -4.48 13.37
N ALA A 186 13.15 -4.92 12.65
CA ALA A 186 12.87 -6.32 12.38
C ALA A 186 12.37 -6.52 10.94
N ARG A 187 12.80 -7.62 10.31
CA ARG A 187 12.43 -8.03 8.95
C ARG A 187 11.98 -9.49 8.97
N ILE A 188 11.00 -9.84 8.13
CA ILE A 188 10.52 -11.22 7.97
C ILE A 188 10.66 -11.64 6.51
N GLU A 189 11.17 -12.85 6.31
CA GLU A 189 11.23 -13.55 5.03
C GLU A 189 10.50 -14.88 5.19
N LYS A 190 9.62 -15.21 4.23
CA LYS A 190 8.93 -16.52 4.20
C LYS A 190 9.74 -17.50 3.39
N ASP A 191 9.85 -18.72 3.92
CA ASP A 191 10.60 -19.81 3.32
C ASP A 191 9.84 -21.12 3.53
N GLY A 192 9.01 -21.48 2.55
CA GLY A 192 8.09 -22.62 2.64
C GLY A 192 7.16 -22.51 3.85
N MET A 193 7.25 -23.49 4.76
CA MET A 193 6.47 -23.59 6.00
C MET A 193 7.16 -22.91 7.20
N CYS A 194 8.25 -22.19 6.94
CA CYS A 194 9.02 -21.45 7.92
C CYS A 194 9.02 -19.94 7.64
N GLU A 195 9.32 -19.19 8.69
CA GLU A 195 9.64 -17.77 8.62
C GLU A 195 11.04 -17.54 9.19
N LEU A 196 11.84 -16.74 8.48
CA LEU A 196 13.12 -16.21 8.95
C LEU A 196 12.94 -14.76 9.39
N HIS A 197 13.19 -14.51 10.68
CA HIS A 197 13.10 -13.19 11.29
C HIS A 197 14.50 -12.63 11.53
N SER A 198 14.82 -11.52 10.86
CA SER A 198 16.08 -10.80 11.04
C SER A 198 15.88 -9.57 11.91
N LEU A 199 16.59 -9.49 13.03
CA LEU A 199 16.50 -8.38 13.99
C LEU A 199 17.84 -7.62 14.04
N LEU A 200 17.77 -6.30 14.06
CA LEU A 200 18.94 -5.42 14.24
C LEU A 200 18.78 -4.61 15.52
N TYR A 201 19.82 -4.58 16.34
CA TYR A 201 19.86 -3.87 17.61
C TYR A 201 20.64 -2.56 17.50
N LYS A 202 20.35 -1.59 18.39
CA LYS A 202 20.99 -0.26 18.36
C LYS A 202 22.52 -0.28 18.45
N ASN A 203 23.07 -1.30 19.09
CA ASN A 203 24.51 -1.48 19.28
C ASN A 203 25.19 -2.26 18.13
N GLY A 204 24.48 -2.52 17.02
CA GLY A 204 25.01 -3.26 15.87
C GLY A 204 24.89 -4.78 15.96
N MET A 205 24.45 -5.33 17.11
CA MET A 205 24.12 -6.75 17.24
C MET A 205 23.03 -7.14 16.25
N LYS A 206 23.11 -8.36 15.70
CA LYS A 206 22.16 -8.93 14.74
C LYS A 206 21.61 -10.25 15.28
N ALA A 207 20.36 -10.56 14.98
CA ALA A 207 19.76 -11.84 15.31
C ALA A 207 18.99 -12.42 14.13
N CYS A 208 19.11 -13.73 13.90
CA CYS A 208 18.31 -14.49 12.96
C CYS A 208 17.49 -15.55 13.72
N ILE A 209 16.17 -15.50 13.61
CA ILE A 209 15.26 -16.42 14.29
C ILE A 209 14.44 -17.16 13.22
N ARG A 210 14.62 -18.46 13.11
CA ARG A 210 13.83 -19.35 12.24
C ARG A 210 12.76 -20.05 13.06
N ILE A 211 11.51 -19.87 12.66
CA ILE A 211 10.33 -20.53 13.24
C ILE A 211 9.53 -21.22 12.14
N GLY A 212 8.84 -22.33 12.42
CA GLY A 212 8.09 -23.04 11.39
C GLY A 212 7.89 -24.51 11.63
N SER A 213 7.53 -25.21 10.54
CA SER A 213 7.52 -26.67 10.47
C SER A 213 8.48 -27.12 9.37
N GLU A 214 9.53 -27.86 9.72
CA GLU A 214 10.48 -28.42 8.76
C GLU A 214 11.21 -29.64 9.34
N GLY A 215 11.71 -30.51 8.46
CA GLY A 215 12.47 -31.69 8.85
C GLY A 215 11.65 -32.76 9.58
N GLU A 216 12.36 -33.78 10.08
CA GLU A 216 11.77 -35.00 10.66
C GLU A 216 11.51 -34.90 12.18
N LYS A 217 12.10 -33.92 12.86
CA LYS A 217 12.02 -33.78 14.32
C LYS A 217 11.91 -32.33 14.75
N ASN A 218 11.40 -32.12 15.97
CA ASN A 218 11.38 -30.80 16.58
C ASN A 218 12.80 -30.30 16.87
N VAL A 219 13.11 -29.06 16.50
CA VAL A 219 14.40 -28.40 16.77
C VAL A 219 14.19 -27.24 17.73
N ARG A 220 14.99 -27.16 18.80
CA ARG A 220 14.97 -26.07 19.79
C ARG A 220 16.40 -25.64 20.10
N THR A 221 16.98 -24.84 19.20
CA THR A 221 18.39 -24.46 19.31
C THR A 221 18.58 -22.96 19.35
N VAL A 222 19.60 -22.53 20.09
CA VAL A 222 20.00 -21.13 20.22
C VAL A 222 21.52 -21.07 20.11
N THR A 223 22.07 -20.15 19.32
CA THR A 223 23.51 -19.95 19.16
C THR A 223 23.85 -18.48 19.36
N VAL A 224 24.93 -18.21 20.11
CA VAL A 224 25.49 -16.87 20.29
C VAL A 224 26.92 -16.85 19.79
N HIS A 225 27.22 -15.88 18.93
CA HIS A 225 28.57 -15.56 18.47
C HIS A 225 29.06 -14.29 19.16
N GLY A 226 30.23 -14.36 19.79
CA GLY A 226 30.81 -13.24 20.52
C GLY A 226 32.26 -13.49 20.90
N GLY A 227 33.08 -12.44 20.81
CA GLY A 227 34.51 -12.55 21.05
C GLY A 227 35.16 -13.58 20.13
N ASP A 228 35.86 -14.55 20.71
CA ASP A 228 36.47 -15.68 20.01
C ASP A 228 35.68 -17.00 20.14
N ARG A 229 34.41 -16.92 20.57
CA ARG A 229 33.57 -18.09 20.85
C ARG A 229 32.26 -18.14 20.06
N VAL A 230 31.83 -19.36 19.81
CA VAL A 230 30.47 -19.71 19.38
C VAL A 230 29.87 -20.63 20.43
N ILE A 231 28.76 -20.22 21.03
CA ILE A 231 28.09 -20.98 22.10
C ILE A 231 26.73 -21.42 21.58
N ARG A 232 26.57 -22.72 21.34
CA ARG A 232 25.33 -23.34 20.85
C ARG A 232 24.65 -24.12 21.97
N CYS A 233 23.36 -23.87 22.17
CA CYS A 233 22.52 -24.55 23.12
C CYS A 233 21.49 -25.39 22.35
N ASP A 234 21.49 -26.69 22.60
CA ASP A 234 20.37 -27.57 22.27
C ASP A 234 19.48 -27.68 23.51
N LEU A 235 18.33 -27.00 23.45
CA LEU A 235 17.39 -26.93 24.58
C LEU A 235 16.60 -28.24 24.71
N ALA A 236 16.41 -28.99 23.63
CA ALA A 236 15.75 -30.28 23.71
C ALA A 236 16.66 -31.34 24.34
N ALA A 237 17.95 -31.32 24.00
CA ALA A 237 18.94 -32.25 24.55
C ALA A 237 19.56 -31.78 25.88
N SER A 238 19.30 -30.55 26.32
CA SER A 238 19.95 -29.91 27.48
C SER A 238 21.49 -29.91 27.39
N ILE A 239 22.02 -29.60 26.20
CA ILE A 239 23.47 -29.59 25.93
C ILE A 239 23.90 -28.17 25.52
N VAL A 240 25.03 -27.71 26.08
CA VAL A 240 25.75 -26.52 25.59
C VAL A 240 27.06 -26.93 24.94
N GLU A 241 27.27 -26.50 23.71
CA GLU A 241 28.52 -26.65 22.98
C GLU A 241 29.21 -25.28 22.88
N VAL A 242 30.43 -25.17 23.38
CA VAL A 242 31.26 -23.97 23.33
C VAL A 242 32.44 -24.24 22.38
N ARG A 243 32.49 -23.52 21.27
CA ARG A 243 33.56 -23.61 20.27
C ARG A 243 34.46 -22.38 20.33
N ARG A 244 35.79 -22.58 20.30
CA ARG A 244 36.83 -21.55 20.20
C ARG A 244 37.87 -21.99 19.17
N GLY A 245 37.81 -21.43 17.96
CA GLY A 245 38.57 -21.95 16.82
C GLY A 245 38.21 -23.42 16.53
N ALA A 246 39.20 -24.30 16.48
CA ALA A 246 39.01 -25.74 16.30
C ALA A 246 38.61 -26.50 17.59
N ARG A 247 38.73 -25.88 18.77
CA ARG A 247 38.43 -26.54 20.05
C ARG A 247 36.93 -26.50 20.34
N VAL A 248 36.36 -27.64 20.70
CA VAL A 248 34.94 -27.79 21.06
C VAL A 248 34.83 -28.39 22.47
N ARG A 249 34.04 -27.76 23.34
CA ARG A 249 33.70 -28.27 24.66
C ARG A 249 32.20 -28.46 24.79
N ARG A 250 31.77 -29.67 25.15
CA ARG A 250 30.34 -29.98 25.41
C ARG A 250 30.08 -30.04 26.90
N ILE A 251 28.96 -29.45 27.31
CA ILE A 251 28.50 -29.36 28.70
C ILE A 251 27.08 -29.92 28.73
N ALA A 252 26.90 -31.08 29.35
CA ALA A 252 25.58 -31.60 29.67
C ALA A 252 25.03 -30.83 30.88
N VAL A 253 23.76 -30.39 30.81
CA VAL A 253 23.12 -29.61 31.86
C VAL A 253 22.04 -30.46 32.53
N ASN A 254 22.02 -30.46 33.87
CA ASN A 254 21.02 -31.20 34.63
C ASN A 254 19.60 -30.76 34.26
N ALA A 255 18.80 -31.71 33.79
CA ALA A 255 17.45 -31.50 33.33
C ALA A 255 16.50 -31.29 34.51
N HIS A 256 16.38 -30.05 34.97
CA HIS A 256 15.21 -29.62 35.75
C HIS A 256 14.11 -29.22 34.77
N GLU A 257 12.87 -29.63 35.04
CA GLU A 257 11.73 -29.26 34.21
C GLU A 257 11.53 -27.73 34.22
N PRO A 258 11.67 -27.03 33.08
CA PRO A 258 11.60 -25.56 33.06
C PRO A 258 10.25 -25.01 33.52
N LEU A 259 9.16 -25.77 33.34
CA LEU A 259 7.83 -25.39 33.81
C LEU A 259 7.73 -25.39 35.34
N SER A 260 8.40 -26.33 36.00
CA SER A 260 8.47 -26.36 37.48
C SER A 260 9.21 -25.13 38.00
N LEU A 261 10.39 -24.83 37.44
CA LEU A 261 11.18 -23.66 37.80
C LEU A 261 10.46 -22.31 37.53
N GLU A 262 9.61 -22.26 36.51
CA GLU A 262 8.76 -21.10 36.24
C GLU A 262 7.69 -20.92 37.34
N LEU A 263 7.02 -22.02 37.72
CA LEU A 263 6.03 -22.00 38.79
C LEU A 263 6.66 -21.62 40.14
N ASP A 264 7.81 -22.21 40.48
CA ASP A 264 8.59 -21.86 41.66
C ASP A 264 8.90 -20.36 41.70
N ARG A 265 9.35 -19.80 40.57
CA ARG A 265 9.61 -18.35 40.48
C ARG A 265 8.35 -17.54 40.75
N PHE A 266 7.20 -17.94 40.20
CA PHE A 266 5.96 -17.22 40.42
C PHE A 266 5.54 -17.28 41.90
N LEU A 267 5.58 -18.46 42.52
CA LEU A 267 5.22 -18.66 43.92
C LEU A 267 6.16 -17.90 44.86
N ASP A 268 7.46 -17.90 44.60
CA ASP A 268 8.46 -17.12 45.34
C ASP A 268 8.12 -15.63 45.37
N VAL A 269 7.81 -15.06 44.21
CA VAL A 269 7.51 -13.62 44.09
C VAL A 269 6.16 -13.29 44.74
N VAL A 270 5.15 -14.18 44.63
CA VAL A 270 3.89 -14.05 45.36
C VAL A 270 4.10 -14.09 46.87
N LYS A 271 5.03 -14.91 47.38
CA LYS A 271 5.44 -14.95 48.79
C LYS A 271 6.33 -13.76 49.21
N GLY A 272 6.61 -12.82 48.30
CA GLY A 272 7.34 -11.57 48.57
C GLY A 272 8.83 -11.59 48.21
N ALA A 273 9.34 -12.65 47.59
CA ALA A 273 10.74 -12.71 47.17
C ALA A 273 11.04 -11.70 46.06
N ARG A 274 12.15 -10.95 46.21
CA ARG A 274 12.64 -10.02 45.18
C ARG A 274 13.49 -10.75 44.14
N LYS A 275 12.86 -11.62 43.35
CA LYS A 275 13.50 -12.36 42.26
C LYS A 275 13.03 -11.82 40.89
N PRO A 276 13.91 -11.70 39.88
CA PRO A 276 13.51 -11.22 38.55
C PRO A 276 12.58 -12.23 37.87
N TYR A 277 11.60 -11.76 37.11
CA TYR A 277 10.68 -12.62 36.36
C TYR A 277 10.30 -11.96 35.03
N PRO A 278 9.80 -12.72 34.04
CA PRO A 278 9.28 -12.15 32.80
C PRO A 278 8.00 -11.36 33.09
N ASP A 279 8.15 -10.04 33.25
CA ASP A 279 7.06 -9.13 33.57
C ASP A 279 6.27 -8.67 32.33
N ALA A 280 5.23 -7.86 32.56
CA ALA A 280 4.46 -7.24 31.48
C ALA A 280 5.32 -6.40 30.53
N THR A 281 6.41 -5.79 31.02
CA THR A 281 7.30 -4.96 30.21
C THR A 281 8.03 -5.80 29.16
N CYS A 282 8.61 -6.95 29.54
CA CYS A 282 9.28 -7.81 28.58
C CYS A 282 8.29 -8.46 27.59
N ALA A 283 7.14 -8.93 28.09
CA ALA A 283 6.10 -9.51 27.24
C ALA A 283 5.61 -8.50 26.17
N ALA A 284 5.46 -7.22 26.54
CA ALA A 284 5.11 -6.16 25.60
C ALA A 284 6.21 -5.92 24.55
N ARG A 285 7.50 -5.99 24.92
CA ARG A 285 8.62 -5.82 23.98
C ARG A 285 8.67 -6.94 22.94
N VAL A 286 8.47 -8.19 23.36
CA VAL A 286 8.45 -9.36 22.46
C VAL A 286 7.34 -9.24 21.41
N ILE A 287 6.11 -8.92 21.84
CA ILE A 287 5.01 -8.70 20.89
C ILE A 287 5.29 -7.49 19.99
N ARG A 288 5.86 -6.41 20.53
CA ARG A 288 6.21 -5.23 19.75
C ARG A 288 7.26 -5.53 18.67
N SER A 289 8.24 -6.40 18.93
CA SER A 289 9.22 -6.77 17.90
C SER A 289 8.56 -7.48 16.72
N ILE A 290 7.53 -8.27 16.98
CA ILE A 290 6.76 -8.97 15.95
C ILE A 290 5.83 -8.00 15.21
N GLU A 291 5.15 -7.10 15.92
CA GLU A 291 4.29 -6.05 15.33
C GLU A 291 5.07 -5.10 14.43
N LYS A 292 6.34 -4.79 14.78
CA LYS A 292 7.21 -3.91 14.00
C LYS A 292 7.84 -4.58 12.78
N ALA A 293 7.81 -5.90 12.72
CA ALA A 293 8.53 -6.65 11.70
C ALA A 293 7.84 -6.50 10.34
N ARG A 294 8.60 -6.04 9.33
CA ARG A 294 8.09 -5.86 7.97
C ARG A 294 8.37 -7.13 7.15
N GLU A 295 7.32 -7.70 6.57
CA GLU A 295 7.44 -8.79 5.58
C GLU A 295 8.06 -8.21 4.31
N VAL A 296 9.16 -8.79 3.83
CA VAL A 296 9.69 -8.45 2.51
C VAL A 296 9.04 -9.36 1.48
N ARG A 297 8.09 -8.79 0.73
CA ARG A 297 7.63 -9.36 -0.52
C ARG A 297 8.45 -8.74 -1.66
N PRO A 298 8.97 -9.51 -2.63
CA PRO A 298 9.55 -8.92 -3.82
C PRO A 298 8.51 -8.00 -4.47
N ARG A 299 8.90 -6.75 -4.76
CA ARG A 299 8.03 -5.80 -5.44
C ARG A 299 7.78 -6.33 -6.85
N PRO A 300 6.52 -6.43 -7.30
CA PRO A 300 6.26 -6.86 -8.66
C PRO A 300 6.79 -5.83 -9.65
N LYS A 301 7.18 -6.29 -10.83
CA LYS A 301 7.68 -5.47 -11.92
C LYS A 301 6.51 -5.03 -12.81
N ILE A 302 6.32 -3.73 -12.92
CA ILE A 302 5.31 -3.12 -13.78
C ILE A 302 6.01 -2.42 -14.93
N VAL A 303 5.56 -2.71 -16.15
CA VAL A 303 5.95 -1.93 -17.33
C VAL A 303 4.81 -1.01 -17.73
N ILE A 304 5.11 0.27 -17.92
CA ILE A 304 4.18 1.27 -18.42
C ILE A 304 4.67 1.76 -19.78
N ILE A 305 3.78 1.78 -20.76
CA ILE A 305 4.08 2.18 -22.14
C ILE A 305 3.40 3.52 -22.44
N GLY A 306 4.19 4.55 -22.71
CA GLY A 306 3.73 5.91 -22.98
C GLY A 306 3.99 6.86 -21.81
N GLY A 307 4.81 7.87 -22.03
CA GLY A 307 5.22 8.90 -21.07
C GLY A 307 4.40 10.19 -21.15
N GLY A 308 3.13 10.10 -21.56
CA GLY A 308 2.17 11.20 -21.44
C GLY A 308 1.70 11.40 -20.00
N ILE A 309 0.78 12.36 -19.78
CA ILE A 309 0.25 12.67 -18.44
C ILE A 309 -0.36 11.45 -17.73
N PHE A 310 -1.10 10.60 -18.45
CA PHE A 310 -1.66 9.38 -17.88
C PHE A 310 -0.58 8.39 -17.47
N GLY A 311 0.33 8.02 -18.38
CA GLY A 311 1.37 7.02 -18.08
C GLY A 311 2.35 7.46 -17.00
N THR A 312 2.74 8.73 -16.97
CA THR A 312 3.58 9.29 -15.89
C THR A 312 2.85 9.30 -14.54
N THR A 313 1.57 9.67 -14.51
CA THR A 313 0.76 9.65 -13.27
C THR A 313 0.54 8.23 -12.77
N ILE A 314 0.27 7.28 -13.66
CA ILE A 314 0.16 5.85 -13.33
C ILE A 314 1.48 5.33 -12.77
N ALA A 315 2.63 5.74 -13.34
CA ALA A 315 3.94 5.34 -12.85
C ALA A 315 4.16 5.79 -11.41
N LEU A 316 3.86 7.07 -11.11
CA LEU A 316 3.96 7.63 -9.76
C LEU A 316 3.06 6.89 -8.76
N GLU A 317 1.82 6.60 -9.15
CA GLU A 317 0.87 5.92 -8.27
C GLU A 317 1.24 4.44 -8.02
N CYS A 318 1.74 3.74 -9.05
CA CYS A 318 2.13 2.33 -8.95
C CYS A 318 3.46 2.12 -8.20
N ALA A 319 4.35 3.12 -8.22
CA ALA A 319 5.62 3.10 -7.54
C ALA A 319 5.52 3.05 -6.01
N GLU A 320 4.33 3.18 -5.43
CA GLU A 320 4.11 2.90 -4.01
C GLU A 320 4.17 1.41 -3.69
N CYS A 321 3.83 0.53 -4.64
CA CYS A 321 3.70 -0.91 -4.40
C CYS A 321 4.46 -1.83 -5.37
N ALA A 322 5.14 -1.27 -6.38
CA ALA A 322 5.83 -2.02 -7.42
C ALA A 322 7.12 -1.34 -7.90
N ASP A 323 7.99 -2.08 -8.58
CA ASP A 323 9.11 -1.52 -9.34
C ASP A 323 8.63 -1.24 -10.76
N VAL A 324 8.76 0.00 -11.22
CA VAL A 324 8.12 0.48 -12.45
C VAL A 324 9.17 0.80 -13.51
N THR A 325 8.99 0.29 -14.72
CA THR A 325 9.72 0.76 -15.90
C THR A 325 8.77 1.53 -16.82
N LEU A 326 9.03 2.82 -16.99
CA LEU A 326 8.26 3.72 -17.87
C LEU A 326 8.98 3.88 -19.20
N PHE A 327 8.41 3.35 -20.28
CA PHE A 327 8.92 3.52 -21.64
C PHE A 327 8.25 4.70 -22.34
N GLU A 328 9.06 5.58 -22.94
CA GLU A 328 8.62 6.66 -23.80
C GLU A 328 9.46 6.65 -25.08
N LYS A 329 8.78 6.62 -26.23
CA LYS A 329 9.43 6.55 -27.55
C LYS A 329 10.17 7.83 -27.89
N ASN A 330 9.71 8.98 -27.39
CA ASN A 330 10.30 10.28 -27.64
C ASN A 330 11.42 10.59 -26.64
N GLY A 331 12.25 11.59 -26.97
CA GLY A 331 13.35 12.02 -26.12
C GLY A 331 12.91 12.69 -24.80
N GLY A 332 11.65 13.10 -24.69
CA GLY A 332 11.10 13.72 -23.48
C GLY A 332 9.67 13.28 -23.17
N LEU A 333 9.26 13.51 -21.92
CA LEU A 333 7.91 13.22 -21.44
C LEU A 333 6.91 14.28 -21.91
N LEU A 334 5.62 13.88 -21.97
CA LEU A 334 4.46 14.73 -22.27
C LEU A 334 4.46 15.42 -23.66
N GLN A 335 5.27 14.97 -24.62
CA GLN A 335 5.50 15.71 -25.89
C GLN A 335 4.40 15.58 -26.97
N GLU A 336 3.49 14.61 -26.89
CA GLU A 336 2.42 14.42 -27.88
C GLU A 336 1.09 15.04 -27.40
N ALA A 337 0.05 14.23 -27.15
CA ALA A 337 -1.29 14.73 -26.80
C ALA A 337 -1.33 15.57 -25.50
N SER A 338 -0.39 15.39 -24.58
CA SER A 338 -0.27 16.22 -23.38
C SER A 338 0.25 17.63 -23.68
N PHE A 339 1.05 17.80 -24.74
CA PHE A 339 1.57 19.09 -25.20
C PHE A 339 0.66 19.74 -26.24
N VAL A 340 0.14 18.97 -27.19
CA VAL A 340 -0.72 19.43 -28.29
C VAL A 340 -2.19 19.34 -27.91
N ASN A 341 -2.60 20.19 -26.97
CA ASN A 341 -3.99 20.35 -26.55
C ASN A 341 -4.29 21.79 -26.14
N GLN A 342 -5.52 22.06 -25.71
CA GLN A 342 -6.01 23.40 -25.40
C GLN A 342 -5.77 23.85 -23.94
N TYR A 343 -4.88 23.19 -23.19
CA TYR A 343 -4.47 23.53 -21.82
C TYR A 343 -5.58 23.82 -20.80
N ARG A 344 -6.80 23.40 -21.09
CA ARG A 344 -7.96 23.62 -20.26
C ARG A 344 -8.04 22.56 -19.17
N HIS A 345 -8.46 22.94 -17.97
CA HIS A 345 -8.62 21.99 -16.88
C HIS A 345 -9.87 21.09 -17.03
N HIS A 346 -10.92 21.58 -17.71
CA HIS A 346 -12.21 20.91 -17.96
C HIS A 346 -13.05 20.68 -16.69
N PHE A 347 -13.89 21.66 -16.34
CA PHE A 347 -14.86 21.58 -15.24
C PHE A 347 -16.22 21.02 -15.65
N GLY A 348 -16.48 20.84 -16.95
CA GLY A 348 -17.71 20.24 -17.47
C GLY A 348 -18.48 21.10 -18.47
N TYR A 349 -18.22 22.41 -18.52
CA TYR A 349 -18.90 23.36 -19.41
C TYR A 349 -18.86 23.00 -20.92
N HIS A 350 -17.90 22.17 -21.35
CA HIS A 350 -17.71 21.76 -22.75
C HIS A 350 -18.67 20.68 -23.25
N TYR A 351 -19.46 20.06 -22.37
CA TYR A 351 -20.18 18.82 -22.67
C TYR A 351 -21.68 18.97 -22.36
N PRO A 352 -22.38 19.91 -23.02
CA PRO A 352 -23.78 20.19 -22.73
C PRO A 352 -24.72 19.01 -23.02
N ARG A 353 -24.24 17.99 -23.76
CA ARG A 353 -24.99 16.78 -24.08
C ARG A 353 -24.53 15.53 -23.32
N SER A 354 -23.61 15.67 -22.35
CA SER A 354 -23.08 14.54 -21.56
C SER A 354 -22.92 14.84 -20.07
N GLU A 355 -23.98 14.60 -19.28
CA GLU A 355 -23.95 14.72 -17.81
C GLU A 355 -22.97 13.74 -17.16
N GLU A 356 -22.81 12.54 -17.73
CA GLU A 356 -21.80 11.56 -17.31
C GLU A 356 -20.39 12.18 -17.34
N THR A 357 -20.06 12.84 -18.45
CA THR A 357 -18.77 13.46 -18.69
C THR A 357 -18.53 14.65 -17.74
N VAL A 358 -19.57 15.40 -17.37
CA VAL A 358 -19.48 16.49 -16.38
C VAL A 358 -19.14 15.95 -15.00
N ARG A 359 -19.92 14.98 -14.52
CA ARG A 359 -19.73 14.35 -13.20
C ARG A 359 -18.35 13.72 -13.05
N GLU A 360 -17.89 12.95 -14.05
CA GLU A 360 -16.54 12.37 -14.05
C GLU A 360 -15.46 13.46 -13.90
N SER A 361 -15.66 14.60 -14.56
CA SER A 361 -14.71 15.72 -14.48
C SER A 361 -14.72 16.35 -13.10
N GLN A 362 -15.89 16.61 -12.52
CA GLN A 362 -16.04 17.19 -11.18
C GLN A 362 -15.47 16.28 -10.09
N GLU A 363 -15.77 14.98 -10.11
CA GLU A 363 -15.25 14.00 -9.14
C GLU A 363 -13.72 13.88 -9.19
N ALA A 364 -13.11 14.07 -10.37
CA ALA A 364 -11.67 13.98 -10.55
C ALA A 364 -10.89 15.26 -10.21
N GLN A 365 -11.55 16.43 -10.12
CA GLN A 365 -10.89 17.72 -9.91
C GLN A 365 -10.02 17.75 -8.65
N ASP A 366 -10.58 17.31 -7.53
CA ASP A 366 -9.91 17.31 -6.24
C ASP A 366 -8.62 16.48 -6.26
N ASP A 367 -8.65 15.35 -6.95
CA ASP A 367 -7.50 14.48 -7.12
C ASP A 367 -6.41 15.14 -7.97
N PHE A 368 -6.82 15.81 -9.05
CA PHE A 368 -5.89 16.57 -9.89
C PHE A 368 -5.27 17.75 -9.14
N LEU A 369 -6.09 18.56 -8.46
CA LEU A 369 -5.63 19.73 -7.70
C LEU A 369 -4.66 19.35 -6.58
N ARG A 370 -4.92 18.24 -5.87
CA ARG A 370 -3.96 17.72 -4.88
C ARG A 370 -2.63 17.32 -5.48
N ALA A 371 -2.64 16.70 -6.67
CA ALA A 371 -1.44 16.18 -7.30
C ALA A 371 -0.63 17.25 -8.06
N TYR A 372 -1.34 18.18 -8.71
CA TYR A 372 -0.80 19.07 -9.75
C TYR A 372 -1.36 20.50 -9.67
N GLY A 373 -2.03 20.87 -8.57
CA GLY A 373 -2.62 22.20 -8.37
C GLY A 373 -1.64 23.37 -8.55
N ALA A 374 -0.35 23.14 -8.27
CA ALA A 374 0.71 24.13 -8.48
C ALA A 374 0.97 24.47 -9.96
N ALA A 375 0.40 23.72 -10.91
CA ALA A 375 0.42 24.04 -12.33
C ALA A 375 -0.87 24.72 -12.82
N ILE A 376 -1.84 24.98 -11.95
CA ILE A 376 -3.11 25.61 -12.33
C ILE A 376 -2.99 27.13 -12.32
N VAL A 377 -3.49 27.76 -13.39
CA VAL A 377 -3.57 29.21 -13.53
C VAL A 377 -5.02 29.62 -13.32
N LEU A 378 -5.28 30.26 -12.18
CA LEU A 378 -6.63 30.64 -11.74
C LEU A 378 -7.09 32.01 -12.26
N ASP A 379 -6.15 32.90 -12.58
CA ASP A 379 -6.46 34.26 -13.06
C ASP A 379 -6.81 34.26 -14.56
N ILE A 380 -7.94 33.63 -14.90
CA ILE A 380 -8.47 33.50 -16.25
C ILE A 380 -9.97 33.79 -16.21
N SER A 381 -10.43 34.64 -17.13
CA SER A 381 -11.86 34.76 -17.41
C SER A 381 -12.22 33.83 -18.58
N SER A 382 -13.05 32.82 -18.31
CA SER A 382 -13.51 31.87 -19.33
C SER A 382 -14.92 32.23 -19.78
N TYR A 383 -15.13 32.30 -21.10
CA TYR A 383 -16.43 32.61 -21.70
C TYR A 383 -16.90 31.49 -22.61
N TYR A 384 -18.10 31.02 -22.33
CA TYR A 384 -18.80 30.00 -23.10
C TYR A 384 -19.97 30.63 -23.83
N CYS A 385 -19.92 30.60 -25.15
CA CYS A 385 -20.79 31.36 -26.02
C CYS A 385 -21.74 30.43 -26.76
N ILE A 386 -23.02 30.78 -26.86
CA ILE A 386 -23.96 30.08 -27.75
C ILE A 386 -24.16 30.93 -29.01
N SER A 387 -23.91 30.32 -30.17
CA SER A 387 -24.12 30.97 -31.46
C SER A 387 -25.62 31.11 -31.74
N THR A 388 -26.07 32.22 -32.31
CA THR A 388 -27.47 32.39 -32.75
C THR A 388 -27.84 31.44 -33.88
N ASN A 389 -26.84 30.94 -34.62
CA ASN A 389 -27.01 29.99 -35.71
C ASN A 389 -25.99 28.84 -35.60
N GLY A 390 -26.44 27.60 -35.82
CA GLY A 390 -25.58 26.42 -35.96
C GLY A 390 -25.13 25.75 -34.66
N SER A 391 -25.47 26.30 -33.48
CA SER A 391 -25.33 25.59 -32.21
C SER A 391 -26.43 24.55 -32.08
N ARG A 392 -26.09 23.37 -31.54
CA ARG A 392 -27.04 22.28 -31.28
C ARG A 392 -27.78 22.40 -29.96
N VAL A 393 -27.40 23.37 -29.14
CA VAL A 393 -28.10 23.77 -27.91
C VAL A 393 -28.45 25.25 -27.99
N THR A 394 -29.61 25.59 -27.46
CA THR A 394 -30.08 26.97 -27.31
C THR A 394 -29.44 27.65 -26.09
N GLU A 395 -29.59 28.97 -26.00
CA GLU A 395 -29.17 29.75 -24.83
C GLU A 395 -29.78 29.23 -23.53
N GLU A 396 -31.09 29.00 -23.51
CA GLU A 396 -31.80 28.58 -22.30
C GLU A 396 -31.47 27.12 -21.93
N GLU A 397 -31.35 26.21 -22.90
CA GLU A 397 -30.90 24.84 -22.64
C GLU A 397 -29.49 24.82 -22.04
N TYR A 398 -28.57 25.67 -22.52
CA TYR A 398 -27.21 25.71 -22.00
C TYR A 398 -27.12 26.31 -20.60
N LYS A 399 -27.91 27.36 -20.31
CA LYS A 399 -28.02 27.91 -18.95
C LYS A 399 -28.60 26.86 -18.00
N GLU A 400 -29.64 26.15 -18.42
CA GLU A 400 -30.27 25.11 -17.60
C GLU A 400 -29.33 23.94 -17.34
N PHE A 401 -28.60 23.50 -18.37
CA PHE A 401 -27.52 22.53 -18.22
C PHE A 401 -26.50 22.96 -17.16
N CYS A 402 -26.06 24.22 -17.17
CA CYS A 402 -25.12 24.73 -16.18
C CYS A 402 -25.71 24.74 -14.76
N ARG A 403 -26.97 25.18 -14.60
CA ARG A 403 -27.65 25.17 -13.29
C ARG A 403 -27.80 23.76 -12.75
N LYS A 404 -28.31 22.82 -13.57
CA LYS A 404 -28.53 21.43 -13.21
C LYS A 404 -27.25 20.72 -12.75
N ASN A 405 -26.12 21.04 -13.39
CA ASN A 405 -24.82 20.42 -13.08
C ASN A 405 -23.97 21.22 -12.08
N SER A 406 -24.54 22.21 -11.39
CA SER A 406 -23.83 23.05 -10.41
C SER A 406 -22.57 23.70 -11.00
N LEU A 407 -22.67 24.20 -12.24
CA LEU A 407 -21.61 24.90 -12.95
C LEU A 407 -21.84 26.42 -12.85
N PRO A 408 -21.14 27.16 -11.96
CA PRO A 408 -21.43 28.58 -11.73
C PRO A 408 -21.17 29.44 -12.97
N PHE A 409 -22.05 30.41 -13.24
CA PHE A 409 -21.86 31.34 -14.35
C PHE A 409 -22.53 32.70 -14.08
N SER A 410 -22.10 33.70 -14.85
CA SER A 410 -22.81 34.98 -15.00
C SER A 410 -22.96 35.30 -16.49
N CYS A 411 -24.06 35.93 -16.89
CA CYS A 411 -24.24 36.35 -18.28
C CYS A 411 -23.50 37.66 -18.52
N ALA A 412 -22.40 37.61 -19.26
CA ALA A 412 -21.59 38.77 -19.57
C ALA A 412 -20.79 38.54 -20.85
N PHE A 413 -20.77 39.52 -21.75
CA PHE A 413 -19.91 39.49 -22.91
C PHE A 413 -18.45 39.78 -22.51
N PRO A 414 -17.46 39.18 -23.21
CA PRO A 414 -16.06 39.52 -22.99
C PRO A 414 -15.76 40.98 -23.39
N PRO A 415 -14.76 41.62 -22.75
CA PRO A 415 -14.39 43.00 -23.06
C PRO A 415 -13.77 43.13 -24.46
N GLY A 416 -13.65 44.37 -24.93
CA GLY A 416 -12.84 44.71 -26.12
C GLY A 416 -13.37 44.18 -27.46
N GLY A 417 -14.66 43.86 -27.57
CA GLY A 417 -15.24 43.37 -28.82
C GLY A 417 -14.70 41.99 -29.24
N ALA A 418 -14.24 41.19 -28.27
CA ALA A 418 -13.57 39.92 -28.53
C ALA A 418 -14.47 38.88 -29.22
N VAL A 419 -15.78 39.05 -29.13
CA VAL A 419 -16.81 38.21 -29.74
C VAL A 419 -17.76 39.07 -30.58
N ASP A 420 -18.18 38.56 -31.73
CA ASP A 420 -19.21 39.18 -32.57
C ASP A 420 -20.60 39.01 -31.95
N ARG A 421 -21.13 40.10 -31.37
CA ARG A 421 -22.43 40.13 -30.70
C ARG A 421 -23.62 39.94 -31.65
N SER A 422 -23.43 40.11 -32.96
CA SER A 422 -24.50 39.81 -33.93
C SER A 422 -24.68 38.31 -34.18
N ARG A 423 -23.66 37.50 -33.85
CA ARG A 423 -23.62 36.05 -34.11
C ARG A 423 -23.71 35.20 -32.85
N VAL A 424 -23.51 35.79 -31.68
CA VAL A 424 -23.55 35.10 -30.39
C VAL A 424 -24.71 35.63 -29.58
N GLY A 425 -25.65 34.74 -29.23
CA GLY A 425 -26.85 35.07 -28.46
C GLY A 425 -26.53 35.34 -27.00
N VAL A 426 -25.66 34.51 -26.40
CA VAL A 426 -25.23 34.66 -25.00
C VAL A 426 -23.77 34.31 -24.80
N CYS A 427 -23.15 34.95 -23.80
CA CYS A 427 -21.86 34.58 -23.25
C CYS A 427 -22.01 34.29 -21.75
N LEU A 428 -21.69 33.07 -21.32
CA LEU A 428 -21.58 32.69 -19.93
C LEU A 428 -20.13 32.87 -19.46
N LYS A 429 -19.90 33.87 -18.60
CA LYS A 429 -18.62 34.09 -17.92
C LYS A 429 -18.50 33.13 -16.74
N THR A 430 -17.38 32.42 -16.67
CA THR A 430 -17.06 31.39 -15.68
C THR A 430 -15.62 31.55 -15.17
N SER A 431 -15.30 30.87 -14.08
CA SER A 431 -13.97 30.84 -13.45
C SER A 431 -13.23 29.53 -13.74
N GLU A 432 -13.49 28.89 -14.89
CA GLU A 432 -12.79 27.66 -15.24
C GLU A 432 -11.32 27.96 -15.59
N PRO A 433 -10.35 27.31 -14.92
CA PRO A 433 -8.94 27.60 -15.08
C PRO A 433 -8.31 26.88 -16.27
N VAL A 434 -7.10 27.32 -16.60
CA VAL A 434 -6.17 26.61 -17.49
C VAL A 434 -5.01 26.04 -16.68
N TYR A 435 -4.21 25.18 -17.27
CA TYR A 435 -2.99 24.68 -16.65
C TYR A 435 -1.75 25.11 -17.44
N ASP A 436 -0.67 25.37 -16.72
CA ASP A 436 0.66 25.61 -17.26
C ASP A 436 1.32 24.27 -17.60
N TYR A 437 1.44 23.98 -18.90
CA TYR A 437 2.12 22.79 -19.39
C TYR A 437 3.58 22.68 -18.92
N ALA A 438 4.34 23.79 -18.96
CA ALA A 438 5.74 23.77 -18.59
C ALA A 438 5.89 23.47 -17.09
N ARG A 439 5.08 24.12 -16.25
CA ARG A 439 5.05 23.86 -14.82
C ARG A 439 4.58 22.44 -14.50
N LEU A 440 3.54 21.95 -15.16
CA LEU A 440 3.04 20.57 -14.99
C LEU A 440 4.12 19.55 -15.33
N LYS A 441 4.82 19.73 -16.46
CA LYS A 441 5.92 18.86 -16.87
C LYS A 441 7.05 18.86 -15.84
N LEU A 442 7.47 20.03 -15.37
CA LEU A 442 8.51 20.16 -14.34
C LEU A 442 8.12 19.42 -13.05
N LEU A 443 6.90 19.62 -12.55
CA LEU A 443 6.41 18.92 -11.35
C LEU A 443 6.45 17.41 -11.50
N ILE A 444 6.03 16.88 -12.66
CA ILE A 444 6.07 15.44 -12.94
C ILE A 444 7.51 14.94 -13.03
N GLU A 445 8.40 15.67 -13.71
CA GLU A 445 9.81 15.29 -13.83
C GLU A 445 10.52 15.28 -12.47
N GLU A 446 10.24 16.25 -11.60
CA GLU A 446 10.73 16.31 -10.23
C GLU A 446 10.22 15.13 -9.39
N ARG A 447 8.91 14.86 -9.44
CA ARG A 447 8.30 13.72 -8.71
C ARG A 447 8.87 12.38 -9.18
N LEU A 448 9.05 12.20 -10.49
CA LEU A 448 9.67 10.99 -11.04
C LEU A 448 11.15 10.88 -10.65
N ARG A 449 11.89 11.99 -10.54
CA ARG A 449 13.32 12.00 -10.17
C ARG A 449 13.56 11.54 -8.73
N VAL A 450 12.66 11.86 -7.82
CA VAL A 450 12.79 11.51 -6.39
C VAL A 450 12.19 10.14 -6.05
N CYS A 451 11.68 9.40 -7.03
CA CYS A 451 11.10 8.07 -6.85
C CYS A 451 12.05 6.98 -7.39
N PRO A 452 12.90 6.36 -6.55
CA PRO A 452 13.90 5.39 -6.99
C PRO A 452 13.30 4.11 -7.59
N GLU A 453 12.04 3.80 -7.29
CA GLU A 453 11.31 2.66 -7.81
C GLU A 453 10.91 2.80 -9.29
N ILE A 454 11.07 3.98 -9.89
CA ILE A 454 10.71 4.24 -11.29
C ILE A 454 11.96 4.38 -12.16
N GLN A 455 12.16 3.43 -13.07
CA GLN A 455 13.12 3.54 -14.16
C GLN A 455 12.47 4.16 -15.40
N LYS A 456 12.92 5.36 -15.80
CA LYS A 456 12.52 5.99 -17.07
C LYS A 456 13.41 5.51 -18.22
N ARG A 457 12.80 5.13 -19.34
CA ARG A 457 13.48 4.79 -20.60
C ARG A 457 12.96 5.66 -21.74
N LEU A 458 13.59 6.83 -21.88
CA LEU A 458 13.28 7.81 -22.93
C LEU A 458 13.99 7.44 -24.24
N GLY A 459 13.41 7.84 -25.38
CA GLY A 459 13.88 7.48 -26.71
C GLY A 459 13.72 6.00 -27.02
N THR A 460 12.88 5.28 -26.27
CA THR A 460 12.76 3.82 -26.32
C THR A 460 11.33 3.42 -26.66
N ALA A 461 11.14 2.89 -27.86
CA ALA A 461 9.85 2.40 -28.33
C ALA A 461 9.66 0.94 -27.92
N VAL A 462 8.50 0.62 -27.33
CA VAL A 462 8.06 -0.77 -27.18
C VAL A 462 7.58 -1.27 -28.55
N THR A 463 8.07 -2.44 -28.96
CA THR A 463 7.85 -3.01 -30.30
C THR A 463 7.03 -4.30 -30.29
N GLY A 464 6.86 -4.91 -29.12
CA GLY A 464 6.07 -6.12 -28.96
C GLY A 464 6.05 -6.59 -27.51
N ILE A 465 5.14 -7.53 -27.20
CA ILE A 465 5.07 -8.18 -25.89
C ILE A 465 4.85 -9.67 -26.15
N GLN A 466 5.59 -10.50 -25.43
CA GLN A 466 5.39 -11.95 -25.43
C GLN A 466 4.83 -12.38 -24.07
N LEU A 467 3.71 -13.10 -24.06
CA LEU A 467 3.19 -13.76 -22.86
C LEU A 467 3.95 -15.07 -22.65
N LEU A 468 4.48 -15.27 -21.45
CA LEU A 468 5.20 -16.49 -21.05
C LEU A 468 4.21 -17.51 -20.44
N SER A 469 4.63 -18.77 -20.38
CA SER A 469 3.81 -19.88 -19.89
C SER A 469 3.36 -19.73 -18.43
N ASP A 470 4.11 -18.97 -17.62
CA ASP A 470 3.80 -18.67 -16.22
C ASP A 470 2.95 -17.40 -16.03
N GLY A 471 2.50 -16.79 -17.13
CA GLY A 471 1.68 -15.57 -17.11
C GLY A 471 2.47 -14.25 -16.99
N ARG A 472 3.81 -14.30 -16.86
CA ARG A 472 4.67 -13.11 -16.96
C ARG A 472 4.80 -12.65 -18.41
N LYS A 473 5.22 -11.41 -18.61
CA LYS A 473 5.35 -10.78 -19.93
C LYS A 473 6.80 -10.44 -20.16
N LEU A 474 7.24 -10.63 -21.40
CA LEU A 474 8.51 -10.13 -21.87
C LEU A 474 8.24 -8.97 -22.84
N VAL A 475 8.46 -7.74 -22.37
CA VAL A 475 8.22 -6.53 -23.16
C VAL A 475 9.45 -6.24 -24.01
N LYS A 476 9.30 -6.29 -25.33
CA LYS A 476 10.36 -6.04 -26.32
C LYS A 476 10.43 -4.56 -26.65
N TRP A 477 11.63 -4.01 -26.70
CA TRP A 477 11.84 -2.57 -26.93
C TRP A 477 13.03 -2.29 -27.84
N LYS A 478 13.06 -1.09 -28.41
CA LYS A 478 14.11 -0.59 -29.31
C LYS A 478 14.48 0.86 -28.96
N LYS A 479 15.78 1.15 -28.85
CA LYS A 479 16.35 2.49 -28.66
C LYS A 479 17.45 2.72 -29.69
N GLY A 480 17.19 3.53 -30.72
CA GLY A 480 18.12 3.65 -31.87
C GLY A 480 18.32 2.28 -32.54
N HIS A 481 19.55 1.77 -32.53
CA HIS A 481 19.88 0.42 -33.03
C HIS A 481 19.82 -0.67 -31.96
N GLU A 482 19.78 -0.29 -30.67
CA GLU A 482 19.70 -1.23 -29.55
C GLU A 482 18.32 -1.86 -29.49
N ILE A 483 18.27 -3.18 -29.35
CA ILE A 483 17.06 -3.95 -29.11
C ILE A 483 17.22 -4.73 -27.81
N GLY A 484 16.13 -4.86 -27.06
CA GLY A 484 16.17 -5.62 -25.82
C GLY A 484 14.80 -6.02 -25.34
N SER A 485 14.77 -6.62 -24.15
CA SER A 485 13.53 -7.02 -23.51
C SER A 485 13.54 -6.75 -22.01
N SER A 486 12.36 -6.62 -21.42
CA SER A 486 12.20 -6.40 -19.98
C SER A 486 11.07 -7.28 -19.43
N PRO A 487 11.33 -8.10 -18.40
CA PRO A 487 10.30 -8.93 -17.79
C PRO A 487 9.35 -8.07 -16.96
N ALA A 488 8.07 -8.41 -16.97
CA ALA A 488 7.03 -7.71 -16.23
C ALA A 488 5.98 -8.68 -15.69
N ASP A 489 5.57 -8.45 -14.44
CA ASP A 489 4.41 -9.12 -13.84
C ASP A 489 3.12 -8.46 -14.33
N PHE A 490 3.15 -7.14 -14.54
CA PHE A 490 2.01 -6.36 -15.06
C PHE A 490 2.46 -5.41 -16.17
N VAL A 491 1.58 -5.17 -17.15
CA VAL A 491 1.83 -4.20 -18.22
C VAL A 491 0.65 -3.24 -18.38
N ILE A 492 0.93 -1.95 -18.42
CA ILE A 492 -0.07 -0.90 -18.57
C ILE A 492 0.25 -0.09 -19.83
N ASN A 493 -0.69 -0.05 -20.76
CA ASN A 493 -0.59 0.71 -21.98
C ASN A 493 -1.30 2.07 -21.83
N ALA A 494 -0.52 3.15 -21.89
CA ALA A 494 -0.98 4.54 -21.82
C ALA A 494 -0.56 5.32 -23.09
N THR A 495 -0.51 4.64 -24.23
CA THR A 495 -0.07 5.22 -25.52
C THR A 495 -1.17 5.99 -26.27
N TYR A 496 -2.36 6.14 -25.66
CA TYR A 496 -3.50 6.85 -26.22
C TYR A 496 -3.94 6.27 -27.57
N ALA A 497 -3.54 6.88 -28.69
CA ALA A 497 -3.98 6.47 -30.02
C ALA A 497 -3.47 5.09 -30.49
N ARG A 498 -2.48 4.51 -29.81
CA ARG A 498 -1.86 3.23 -30.18
C ARG A 498 -2.35 2.03 -29.35
N GLU A 499 -3.55 2.13 -28.80
CA GLU A 499 -4.14 1.04 -28.01
C GLU A 499 -4.22 -0.29 -28.77
N ASN A 500 -4.59 -0.27 -30.05
CA ASN A 500 -4.70 -1.49 -30.85
C ASN A 500 -3.34 -2.10 -31.26
N ASP A 501 -2.25 -1.32 -31.25
CA ASP A 501 -0.90 -1.88 -31.41
C ASP A 501 -0.63 -2.85 -30.24
N PHE A 502 -0.88 -2.37 -29.01
CA PHE A 502 -0.75 -3.16 -27.78
C PHE A 502 -1.66 -4.39 -27.77
N ALA A 503 -2.95 -4.22 -28.09
CA ALA A 503 -3.90 -5.33 -28.14
C ALA A 503 -3.44 -6.41 -29.12
N SER A 504 -2.91 -6.01 -30.28
CA SER A 504 -2.44 -6.96 -31.30
C SER A 504 -1.24 -7.78 -30.89
N TRP A 505 -0.31 -7.24 -30.09
CA TRP A 505 0.89 -7.97 -29.64
C TRP A 505 0.55 -9.17 -28.77
N LEU A 506 -0.58 -9.11 -28.06
CA LEU A 506 -1.04 -10.12 -27.11
C LEU A 506 -2.28 -10.88 -27.59
N GLY A 507 -2.76 -10.61 -28.81
CA GLY A 507 -3.98 -11.23 -29.35
C GLY A 507 -5.27 -10.83 -28.62
N PHE A 508 -5.29 -9.65 -27.98
CA PHE A 508 -6.48 -9.14 -27.31
C PHE A 508 -7.49 -8.53 -28.30
N PRO A 509 -8.78 -8.43 -27.92
CA PRO A 509 -9.78 -7.74 -28.72
C PRO A 509 -9.38 -6.30 -29.03
N GLN A 510 -9.50 -5.92 -30.30
CA GLN A 510 -9.20 -4.56 -30.77
C GLN A 510 -10.46 -3.70 -30.72
N LYS A 511 -10.29 -2.42 -30.43
CA LYS A 511 -11.40 -1.45 -30.40
C LYS A 511 -11.60 -0.78 -31.75
N ASN A 512 -12.84 -0.45 -32.07
CA ASN A 512 -13.15 0.45 -33.18
C ASN A 512 -12.85 1.89 -32.76
N LEU A 513 -11.67 2.39 -33.11
CA LEU A 513 -11.22 3.74 -32.81
C LEU A 513 -11.29 4.63 -34.05
N ARG A 514 -11.84 5.84 -33.90
CA ARG A 514 -11.74 6.91 -34.88
C ARG A 514 -10.46 7.71 -34.64
N MET A 515 -9.69 7.92 -35.70
CA MET A 515 -8.44 8.69 -35.70
C MET A 515 -8.66 10.02 -36.39
N ASP A 516 -8.47 11.10 -35.63
CA ASP A 516 -8.60 12.48 -36.11
C ASP A 516 -7.21 13.13 -36.13
N LEU A 517 -6.72 13.52 -37.32
CA LEU A 517 -5.51 14.36 -37.44
C LEU A 517 -5.90 15.82 -37.24
N VAL A 518 -5.49 16.41 -36.14
CA VAL A 518 -5.92 17.76 -35.74
C VAL A 518 -4.74 18.72 -35.71
N GLU A 519 -4.95 19.91 -36.27
CA GLU A 519 -4.06 21.07 -36.20
C GLU A 519 -4.54 22.07 -35.14
N LEU A 520 -3.68 22.42 -34.20
CA LEU A 520 -3.90 23.46 -33.22
C LEU A 520 -2.92 24.60 -33.49
N LEU A 521 -3.42 25.82 -33.61
CA LEU A 521 -2.57 26.99 -33.81
C LEU A 521 -2.12 27.55 -32.47
N LEU A 522 -0.91 28.11 -32.45
CA LEU A 522 -0.47 29.03 -31.43
C LEU A 522 -0.46 30.45 -32.02
N VAL A 523 -1.12 31.38 -31.34
CA VAL A 523 -1.24 32.78 -31.80
C VAL A 523 -0.93 33.74 -30.65
N ARG A 524 -0.41 34.93 -30.99
CA ARG A 524 -0.23 36.03 -30.03
C ARG A 524 -1.36 37.05 -30.22
N LEU A 525 -1.97 37.51 -29.13
CA LEU A 525 -3.05 38.49 -29.14
C LEU A 525 -2.83 39.58 -28.08
N PRO A 526 -3.11 40.86 -28.38
CA PRO A 526 -2.93 41.98 -27.45
C PRO A 526 -4.06 42.09 -26.41
N ILE A 527 -4.56 40.96 -25.90
CA ILE A 527 -5.61 40.91 -24.86
C ILE A 527 -5.11 40.19 -23.61
N SER A 528 -5.75 40.48 -22.47
CA SER A 528 -5.58 39.73 -21.23
C SER A 528 -6.00 38.27 -21.40
N ARG A 529 -5.61 37.41 -20.45
CA ARG A 529 -5.86 35.95 -20.52
C ARG A 529 -7.35 35.61 -20.42
N THR A 530 -8.03 35.66 -21.56
CA THR A 530 -9.46 35.41 -21.70
C THR A 530 -9.69 34.19 -22.59
N ALA A 531 -10.31 33.13 -22.06
CA ALA A 531 -10.67 31.97 -22.86
C ALA A 531 -12.03 32.18 -23.52
N LEU A 532 -12.15 31.89 -24.82
CA LEU A 532 -13.39 32.03 -25.58
C LEU A 532 -13.72 30.70 -26.25
N THR A 533 -14.94 30.20 -26.07
CA THR A 533 -15.43 29.00 -26.74
C THR A 533 -16.83 29.26 -27.28
N VAL A 534 -17.07 29.00 -28.56
CA VAL A 534 -18.45 28.92 -29.09
C VAL A 534 -18.88 27.46 -29.09
N MET A 535 -20.01 27.18 -28.45
CA MET A 535 -20.39 25.84 -28.04
C MET A 535 -21.21 25.08 -29.09
N ASP A 536 -20.94 23.78 -29.11
CA ASP A 536 -21.73 22.71 -29.71
C ASP A 536 -22.12 22.93 -31.18
N GLY A 537 -21.09 23.07 -32.03
CA GLY A 537 -21.22 23.20 -33.48
C GLY A 537 -19.84 23.31 -34.14
N PRO A 538 -19.77 23.66 -35.44
CA PRO A 538 -18.52 23.73 -36.18
C PRO A 538 -17.78 25.05 -35.88
N PHE A 539 -17.44 25.32 -34.63
CA PHE A 539 -16.94 26.62 -34.19
C PHE A 539 -15.50 26.60 -33.69
N ALA A 540 -15.04 27.80 -33.30
CA ALA A 540 -13.71 28.04 -32.78
C ALA A 540 -13.67 28.06 -31.24
N THR A 541 -12.50 27.70 -30.73
CA THR A 541 -12.11 27.76 -29.32
C THR A 541 -10.73 28.40 -29.22
N LEU A 542 -10.64 29.47 -28.46
CA LEU A 542 -9.43 30.22 -28.16
C LEU A 542 -9.13 30.09 -26.66
N VAL A 543 -7.98 29.53 -26.29
CA VAL A 543 -7.62 29.30 -24.87
C VAL A 543 -6.25 29.89 -24.59
N PRO A 544 -6.10 30.78 -23.58
CA PRO A 544 -4.80 31.31 -23.19
C PRO A 544 -3.88 30.20 -22.68
N THR A 545 -2.58 30.37 -22.91
CA THR A 545 -1.56 29.57 -22.24
C THR A 545 -1.16 30.24 -20.91
N ALA A 546 -0.21 29.65 -20.20
CA ALA A 546 0.39 30.28 -19.02
C ALA A 546 1.35 31.43 -19.38
N GLU A 547 1.68 31.63 -20.65
CA GLU A 547 2.45 32.77 -21.13
C GLU A 547 1.51 33.92 -21.48
N ASN A 548 1.87 35.15 -21.11
CA ASN A 548 1.04 36.32 -21.41
C ASN A 548 0.90 36.50 -22.93
N HIS A 549 -0.32 36.86 -23.36
CA HIS A 549 -0.67 37.13 -24.75
C HIS A 549 -0.59 35.94 -25.71
N ILE A 550 -0.27 34.74 -25.23
CA ILE A 550 -0.22 33.53 -26.08
C ILE A 550 -1.49 32.71 -25.92
N PHE A 551 -2.06 32.29 -27.04
CA PHE A 551 -3.30 31.52 -27.08
C PHE A 551 -3.18 30.32 -28.00
N THR A 552 -3.83 29.23 -27.61
CA THR A 552 -4.13 28.13 -28.52
C THR A 552 -5.45 28.42 -29.24
N LEU A 553 -5.47 28.26 -30.56
CA LEU A 553 -6.67 28.40 -31.37
C LEU A 553 -6.96 27.09 -32.10
N GLY A 554 -8.15 26.55 -31.88
CA GLY A 554 -8.67 25.38 -32.59
C GLY A 554 -10.05 25.67 -33.17
N HIS A 555 -10.37 25.00 -34.27
CA HIS A 555 -11.69 25.09 -34.90
C HIS A 555 -12.19 23.69 -35.24
N VAL A 556 -13.38 23.32 -34.75
CA VAL A 556 -13.92 21.94 -34.79
C VAL A 556 -13.81 21.29 -36.18
N LYS A 557 -14.21 22.02 -37.23
CA LYS A 557 -14.13 21.57 -38.62
C LYS A 557 -12.76 21.83 -39.26
N GLU A 558 -12.25 23.06 -39.15
CA GLU A 558 -11.13 23.52 -39.98
C GLU A 558 -9.77 23.04 -39.49
N SER A 559 -9.64 22.76 -38.18
CA SER A 559 -8.47 22.09 -37.60
C SER A 559 -8.38 20.62 -37.99
N LEU A 560 -9.45 20.00 -38.50
CA LEU A 560 -9.48 18.58 -38.83
C LEU A 560 -8.91 18.33 -40.24
N HIS A 561 -7.70 17.76 -40.30
CA HIS A 561 -7.04 17.44 -41.56
C HIS A 561 -7.57 16.16 -42.19
N LYS A 562 -7.70 15.13 -41.36
CA LYS A 562 -8.15 13.79 -41.75
C LYS A 562 -9.00 13.21 -40.63
N LYS A 563 -10.05 12.49 -41.00
CA LYS A 563 -10.89 11.68 -40.11
C LYS A 563 -11.04 10.32 -40.74
N ILE A 564 -10.76 9.26 -39.99
CA ILE A 564 -10.89 7.88 -40.47
C ILE A 564 -11.20 6.94 -39.32
N VAL A 565 -11.97 5.88 -39.60
CA VAL A 565 -12.10 4.70 -38.74
C VAL A 565 -11.34 3.56 -39.44
N PRO A 566 -10.08 3.30 -39.08
CA PRO A 566 -9.28 2.23 -39.69
C PRO A 566 -9.90 0.86 -39.39
N LYS A 567 -9.79 -0.09 -40.33
CA LYS A 567 -10.34 -1.45 -40.15
C LYS A 567 -9.74 -2.18 -38.95
N ASP A 568 -8.47 -1.94 -38.64
CA ASP A 568 -7.74 -2.49 -37.48
C ASP A 568 -7.70 -1.51 -36.28
N GLY A 569 -8.37 -0.36 -36.40
CA GLY A 569 -8.35 0.75 -35.44
C GLY A 569 -6.95 1.29 -35.10
N ARG A 570 -5.92 1.02 -35.93
CA ARG A 570 -4.55 1.52 -35.70
C ARG A 570 -4.32 2.87 -36.36
N VAL A 571 -3.39 3.64 -35.81
CA VAL A 571 -3.02 4.95 -36.37
C VAL A 571 -2.44 4.77 -37.79
N PRO A 572 -3.05 5.36 -38.83
CA PRO A 572 -2.52 5.27 -40.17
C PRO A 572 -1.18 6.02 -40.29
N ARG A 573 -0.34 5.62 -41.25
CA ARG A 573 0.86 6.40 -41.59
C ARG A 573 0.43 7.68 -42.31
N TRP A 574 0.55 8.81 -41.63
CA TRP A 574 0.32 10.13 -42.21
C TRP A 574 1.63 10.89 -42.38
N ARG A 575 1.80 11.53 -43.53
CA ARG A 575 2.78 12.62 -43.67
C ARG A 575 2.25 13.84 -42.91
N THR A 576 3.14 14.59 -42.27
CA THR A 576 2.79 15.88 -41.65
C THR A 576 2.18 16.78 -42.72
N PRO A 577 0.92 17.21 -42.56
CA PRO A 577 0.27 18.03 -43.57
C PRO A 577 0.80 19.47 -43.52
N SER A 578 0.69 20.19 -44.63
CA SER A 578 0.88 21.64 -44.63
C SER A 578 -0.18 22.31 -43.77
N SER A 579 0.22 23.31 -42.98
CA SER A 579 -0.68 24.06 -42.11
C SER A 579 -1.86 24.70 -42.86
N ARG A 580 -3.05 24.66 -42.25
CA ARG A 580 -4.27 25.36 -42.68
C ARG A 580 -4.50 26.66 -41.91
N TRP A 581 -3.47 27.24 -41.30
CA TRP A 581 -3.61 28.36 -40.35
C TRP A 581 -4.44 29.53 -40.89
N LYS A 582 -4.21 29.94 -42.15
CA LYS A 582 -4.98 31.04 -42.79
C LYS A 582 -6.48 30.76 -42.80
N ARG A 583 -6.85 29.51 -43.08
CA ARG A 583 -8.25 29.06 -43.14
C ARG A 583 -8.84 28.98 -41.73
N ILE A 584 -8.11 28.40 -40.78
CA ILE A 584 -8.54 28.33 -39.37
C ILE A 584 -8.75 29.75 -38.80
N MET A 585 -7.82 30.67 -39.05
CA MET A 585 -7.93 32.09 -38.66
C MET A 585 -9.15 32.76 -39.28
N ARG A 586 -9.33 32.65 -40.60
CA ARG A 586 -10.44 33.26 -41.33
C ARG A 586 -11.80 32.78 -40.85
N GLU A 587 -11.96 31.47 -40.65
CA GLU A 587 -13.22 30.91 -40.19
C GLU A 587 -13.49 31.25 -38.72
N SER A 588 -12.45 31.26 -37.87
CA SER A 588 -12.59 31.63 -36.45
C SER A 588 -12.91 33.12 -36.25
N MET A 589 -12.38 34.01 -37.11
CA MET A 589 -12.64 35.45 -37.07
C MET A 589 -14.12 35.81 -37.20
N LYS A 590 -14.95 34.93 -37.77
CA LYS A 590 -16.39 35.13 -37.87
C LYS A 590 -17.05 35.27 -36.50
N TRP A 591 -16.57 34.55 -35.49
CA TRP A 591 -17.09 34.66 -34.11
C TRP A 591 -16.15 35.44 -33.19
N PHE A 592 -14.86 35.47 -33.48
CA PHE A 592 -13.84 36.16 -32.70
C PHE A 592 -13.16 37.28 -33.51
N PRO A 593 -13.78 38.46 -33.68
CA PRO A 593 -13.22 39.57 -34.46
C PRO A 593 -11.82 40.01 -34.00
N ILE A 594 -11.50 39.80 -32.72
CA ILE A 594 -10.18 40.09 -32.13
C ILE A 594 -9.03 39.34 -32.80
N LEU A 595 -9.32 38.24 -33.52
CA LEU A 595 -8.31 37.51 -34.27
C LEU A 595 -7.73 38.30 -35.46
N LYS A 596 -8.31 39.45 -35.84
CA LYS A 596 -7.70 40.38 -36.80
C LYS A 596 -6.36 40.92 -36.31
N ASP A 597 -6.20 41.07 -35.00
CA ASP A 597 -4.99 41.57 -34.36
C ASP A 597 -4.03 40.44 -33.94
N ALA A 598 -4.31 39.19 -34.35
CA ALA A 598 -3.51 38.05 -33.96
C ALA A 598 -2.28 37.88 -34.86
N GLU A 599 -1.14 37.62 -34.23
CA GLU A 599 0.06 37.14 -34.90
C GLU A 599 0.06 35.60 -34.86
N TYR A 600 0.22 34.95 -36.02
CA TYR A 600 0.42 33.51 -36.10
C TYR A 600 1.85 33.16 -35.66
N ILE A 601 1.99 32.22 -34.72
CA ILE A 601 3.29 31.76 -34.22
C ILE A 601 3.66 30.42 -34.85
N GLU A 602 2.82 29.39 -34.64
CA GLU A 602 3.09 28.05 -35.14
C GLU A 602 1.83 27.18 -35.24
N SER A 603 1.97 26.03 -35.89
CA SER A 603 0.96 24.98 -35.99
C SER A 603 1.46 23.69 -35.37
N ARG A 604 0.67 23.12 -34.46
CA ARG A 604 0.95 21.85 -33.79
C ARG A 604 -0.02 20.79 -34.26
N PHE A 605 0.48 19.60 -34.58
CA PHE A 605 -0.32 18.49 -35.09
C PHE A 605 -0.37 17.33 -34.11
N VAL A 606 -1.54 16.73 -33.95
CA VAL A 606 -1.73 15.55 -33.10
C VAL A 606 -2.77 14.61 -33.67
N VAL A 607 -2.57 13.31 -33.43
CA VAL A 607 -3.59 12.30 -33.67
C VAL A 607 -4.42 12.13 -32.41
N ARG A 608 -5.72 12.42 -32.50
CA ARG A 608 -6.68 12.14 -31.42
C ARG A 608 -7.39 10.84 -31.72
N ALA A 609 -7.38 9.92 -30.76
CA ALA A 609 -8.12 8.69 -30.82
C ALA A 609 -9.36 8.78 -29.93
N VAL A 610 -10.49 8.37 -30.48
CA VAL A 610 -11.77 8.38 -29.79
C VAL A 610 -12.57 7.15 -30.18
N ASN A 611 -13.46 6.70 -29.31
CA ASN A 611 -14.35 5.60 -29.64
C ASN A 611 -15.17 5.93 -30.90
N ALA A 612 -15.19 5.02 -31.88
CA ALA A 612 -15.94 5.21 -33.11
C ALA A 612 -17.45 5.20 -32.82
N TRP A 613 -18.23 5.85 -33.71
CA TRP A 613 -19.70 5.82 -33.71
C TRP A 613 -20.41 6.47 -32.51
N ARG A 614 -19.68 7.15 -31.62
CA ARG A 614 -20.22 7.88 -30.46
C ARG A 614 -20.32 9.40 -30.73
N GLU A 615 -21.03 9.79 -31.80
CA GLU A 615 -21.14 11.21 -32.22
C GLU A 615 -22.40 11.92 -31.66
N TYR A 616 -23.35 11.18 -31.09
CA TYR A 616 -24.67 11.68 -30.68
C TYR A 616 -24.70 12.33 -29.28
N ASP A 617 -23.81 11.94 -28.36
CA ASP A 617 -23.84 12.37 -26.95
C ASP A 617 -22.61 13.20 -26.51
N ASP A 618 -21.70 13.58 -27.43
CA ASP A 618 -20.44 14.31 -27.17
C ASP A 618 -19.46 13.73 -26.12
N ALA A 619 -19.77 12.54 -25.59
CA ALA A 619 -19.08 11.94 -24.48
C ALA A 619 -17.59 11.63 -24.79
N ARG A 620 -16.74 11.93 -23.80
CA ARG A 620 -15.28 11.70 -23.84
C ARG A 620 -14.82 11.07 -22.51
N PRO A 621 -15.25 9.84 -22.20
CA PRO A 621 -14.86 9.19 -20.95
C PRO A 621 -13.37 8.84 -20.95
N SER A 622 -12.81 8.67 -19.76
CA SER A 622 -11.49 8.03 -19.60
C SER A 622 -11.69 6.55 -19.40
N ASP A 623 -11.43 5.76 -20.44
CA ASP A 623 -11.71 4.32 -20.40
C ASP A 623 -10.49 3.54 -19.90
N ILE A 624 -10.71 2.67 -18.91
CA ILE A 624 -9.75 1.65 -18.49
C ILE A 624 -10.21 0.30 -19.04
N SER A 625 -9.42 -0.29 -19.94
CA SER A 625 -9.68 -1.63 -20.46
C SER A 625 -8.80 -2.64 -19.76
N ARG A 626 -9.43 -3.58 -19.07
CA ARG A 626 -8.77 -4.72 -18.43
C ARG A 626 -8.78 -5.91 -19.37
N HIS A 627 -7.62 -6.25 -19.92
CA HIS A 627 -7.48 -7.30 -20.95
C HIS A 627 -7.31 -8.72 -20.37
N GLY A 628 -7.17 -8.84 -19.06
CA GLY A 628 -6.74 -10.09 -18.43
C GLY A 628 -5.22 -10.21 -18.37
N PHE A 629 -4.73 -11.32 -17.80
CA PHE A 629 -3.29 -11.57 -17.62
C PHE A 629 -2.52 -10.40 -16.99
N GLY A 630 -3.11 -9.58 -16.11
CA GLY A 630 -2.39 -8.42 -15.56
C GLY A 630 -2.00 -7.36 -16.60
N CYS A 631 -2.82 -7.18 -17.64
CA CYS A 631 -2.65 -6.16 -18.67
C CYS A 631 -3.81 -5.15 -18.67
N TRP A 632 -3.49 -3.87 -18.79
CA TRP A 632 -4.46 -2.77 -18.87
C TRP A 632 -4.13 -1.84 -20.03
N SER A 633 -5.16 -1.25 -20.65
CA SER A 633 -5.03 -0.08 -21.53
C SER A 633 -5.81 1.10 -20.97
N VAL A 634 -5.30 2.30 -21.23
CA VAL A 634 -5.96 3.57 -20.89
C VAL A 634 -6.18 4.40 -22.14
N LEU A 635 -7.45 4.71 -22.40
CA LEU A 635 -7.85 5.71 -23.39
C LEU A 635 -8.27 6.98 -22.63
N GLY A 636 -7.31 7.87 -22.39
CA GLY A 636 -7.53 9.08 -21.60
C GLY A 636 -8.39 10.11 -22.33
N GLY A 637 -9.52 10.50 -21.75
CA GLY A 637 -10.45 11.47 -22.33
C GLY A 637 -10.14 12.92 -21.97
N LYS A 638 -9.68 13.18 -20.74
CA LYS A 638 -9.44 14.51 -20.17
C LYS A 638 -8.22 14.50 -19.27
N ILE A 639 -7.54 15.64 -19.14
CA ILE A 639 -6.36 15.69 -18.27
C ILE A 639 -6.73 15.53 -16.79
N VAL A 640 -7.87 16.07 -16.37
CA VAL A 640 -8.31 16.08 -14.95
C VAL A 640 -8.48 14.67 -14.37
N THR A 641 -8.81 13.69 -15.20
CA THR A 641 -9.07 12.31 -14.78
C THR A 641 -7.79 11.46 -14.67
N CYS A 642 -6.61 12.00 -14.98
CA CYS A 642 -5.39 11.20 -15.00
C CYS A 642 -5.01 10.61 -13.63
N VAL A 643 -5.31 11.33 -12.54
CA VAL A 643 -5.01 10.91 -11.17
C VAL A 643 -6.02 9.87 -10.68
N SER A 644 -7.32 10.11 -10.87
CA SER A 644 -8.36 9.13 -10.51
C SER A 644 -8.19 7.82 -11.30
N THR A 645 -7.87 7.92 -12.60
CA THR A 645 -7.51 6.77 -13.45
C THR A 645 -6.31 5.99 -12.90
N ALA A 646 -5.25 6.69 -12.49
CA ALA A 646 -4.05 6.06 -11.94
C ALA A 646 -4.35 5.32 -10.63
N LYS A 647 -5.12 5.93 -9.73
CA LYS A 647 -5.55 5.33 -8.46
C LYS A 647 -6.40 4.08 -8.68
N GLU A 648 -7.31 4.11 -9.64
CA GLU A 648 -8.13 2.96 -10.02
C GLU A 648 -7.24 1.78 -10.46
N ILE A 649 -6.30 2.01 -11.38
CA ILE A 649 -5.38 0.97 -11.85
C ILE A 649 -4.51 0.42 -10.72
N SER A 650 -3.94 1.30 -9.89
CA SER A 650 -3.14 0.89 -8.72
C SER A 650 -3.94 0.03 -7.75
N ARG A 651 -5.21 0.37 -7.51
CA ARG A 651 -6.12 -0.42 -6.66
C ARG A 651 -6.38 -1.81 -7.25
N GLN A 652 -6.65 -1.89 -8.56
CA GLN A 652 -6.86 -3.18 -9.25
C GLN A 652 -5.62 -4.06 -9.18
N ILE A 653 -4.42 -3.49 -9.33
CA ILE A 653 -3.14 -4.20 -9.22
C ILE A 653 -2.92 -4.70 -7.79
N ARG A 654 -3.09 -3.84 -6.77
CA ARG A 654 -2.95 -4.25 -5.36
C ARG A 654 -3.92 -5.37 -4.97
N SER A 655 -5.13 -5.36 -5.54
CA SER A 655 -6.10 -6.44 -5.37
C SER A 655 -5.61 -7.75 -6.01
N ALA A 656 -5.03 -7.66 -7.22
CA ALA A 656 -4.45 -8.81 -7.91
C ALA A 656 -3.24 -9.42 -7.17
N MET A 657 -2.44 -8.62 -6.45
CA MET A 657 -1.30 -9.10 -5.64
C MET A 657 -1.71 -9.84 -4.34
N ARG A 658 -2.97 -9.70 -3.91
CA ARG A 658 -3.48 -10.32 -2.67
C ARG A 658 -4.10 -11.71 -2.89
N LYS A 659 -4.44 -12.02 -4.14
CA LYS A 659 -4.91 -13.33 -4.58
C LYS A 659 -3.71 -14.16 -5.01
#